data_AF-A0A7X6USZ9-F1
#
_entry.id   AF-A0A7X6USZ9-F1
#
_cell.length_a   1.000
_cell.length_b   1.000
_cell.length_c   1.000
_cell.angle_alpha   90.00
_cell.angle_beta   90.00
_cell.angle_gamma   90.00
#
_symmetry.space_group_name_H-M   'P 1'
#
loop_
_entity.id
_entity.type
_entity.pdbx_description
1 polymer ?
#
loop_
_entity_poly.entity_id
_entity_poly.type
_entity_poly.pdbx_seq_one_letter_code
_entity_poly.pdbx_strand_id
1 'polypeptide(L)'
;MVWLFPVILGAGHVEQGPDQTIIHLTLWDLPNPANTQPAVQADVAVIREFLRRFPLIFAERYRDKYEAQPERYGTFDWRRVTLELQRVSGITLAGASMDSGPLMAIAGGVSPDVIYVNFRQSDTYIQQGFLTPLDLAEDDYFTSLSAAEQDFQIHPHIRPVIERAGPDGQTHIWAMPMGGISGKVVLYRKDILDAHGIAYPHNAWTWEDLLAICKRVTDPARGIYGIRFGRGFHESFAWINFLWSAGGEAVIYDAEAGSWRAVFNSPAAVTALDFYTRLGAEPWRDQEGRQRYGYAYKEAEGGHKWALGQIAFNLAYIDESMFAEINPDVTGMVPMPLGPSGQRGGEINAKMQGIFAGVHNPVIRDAAWEYLRFIGSRDAAAIRTRVRVEGGLGRFVNPRYLRMFGYEDIIRLAPPGWEECFEIAIASGRPEPYGKNCQLIYDRMTAPLVRAEQMMLAGTLPEEGAERAGVLKGLLDEAVRETNEKMIGHIAPAELWKRRLSAAAVLVVIVVAFVLVFRRIARVFAGPSTDGEPAMAWSFRKYAWGYFLLLPALLLIFLWQYIPLGVGSALAFQDYRVLGHSRWIGLDNFGAILWDKVWWQAVWNSARYCFLVISLTFLPPVILAVFLQEIPRGKILFRTLFYLPAMISSLVVIYLWKSFYEPNEQGILNALVLAVLALGYLVIGALMFLLLSFFARRLWIHERHAWALLC
;
A
#
# COMPACT_ATOMS: atom_id res chain seq x y z
N MET A 1 23.76 10.31 4.83
CA MET A 1 23.88 11.72 5.26
C MET A 1 23.06 11.96 6.53
N VAL A 2 23.27 11.11 7.55
CA VAL A 2 22.49 11.04 8.81
C VAL A 2 23.33 11.55 10.00
N TRP A 3 24.59 11.93 9.75
CA TRP A 3 25.59 12.16 10.81
C TRP A 3 25.94 13.63 11.09
N LEU A 4 25.37 14.60 10.37
CA LEU A 4 25.78 16.03 10.47
C LEU A 4 24.76 16.95 11.13
N PHE A 5 23.56 16.49 11.44
CA PHE A 5 22.60 17.21 12.28
C PHE A 5 22.04 16.24 13.32
N PRO A 6 21.90 16.65 14.60
CA PRO A 6 21.07 15.89 15.53
C PRO A 6 19.66 15.91 14.93
N VAL A 7 19.25 14.81 14.32
CA VAL A 7 17.89 14.64 13.85
C VAL A 7 17.03 14.69 15.11
N ILE A 8 16.26 15.76 15.27
CA ILE A 8 15.19 15.81 16.28
C ILE A 8 14.19 14.74 15.82
N LEU A 9 14.20 13.58 16.47
CA LEU A 9 13.45 12.42 15.98
C LEU A 9 11.94 12.53 16.26
N GLY A 10 11.51 13.28 17.29
CA GLY A 10 10.09 13.56 17.58
C GLY A 10 9.74 15.04 17.39
N ALA A 11 8.59 15.33 16.75
CA ALA A 11 8.15 16.70 16.50
C ALA A 11 7.61 17.42 17.75
N GLY A 12 7.16 16.68 18.76
CA GLY A 12 6.64 17.25 20.01
C GLY A 12 7.70 17.96 20.84
N HIS A 13 7.31 19.03 21.51
CA HIS A 13 8.19 19.81 22.38
C HIS A 13 7.41 20.50 23.50
N VAL A 14 8.12 20.94 24.52
CA VAL A 14 7.55 21.69 25.66
C VAL A 14 7.99 23.14 25.54
N GLU A 15 7.04 24.05 25.64
CA GLU A 15 7.26 25.49 25.56
C GLU A 15 6.84 26.15 26.87
N GLN A 16 7.70 27.01 27.42
CA GLN A 16 7.33 27.87 28.54
C GLN A 16 6.68 29.15 28.01
N GLY A 17 5.36 29.24 28.12
CA GLY A 17 4.63 30.48 27.86
C GLY A 17 4.69 31.45 29.04
N PRO A 18 4.16 32.68 28.87
CA PRO A 18 4.20 33.72 29.90
C PRO A 18 3.47 33.33 31.20
N ASP A 19 2.35 32.61 31.09
CA ASP A 19 1.45 32.28 32.22
C ASP A 19 1.19 30.77 32.39
N GLN A 20 1.70 29.94 31.48
CA GLN A 20 1.47 28.50 31.43
C GLN A 20 2.57 27.77 30.65
N THR A 21 2.78 26.50 30.96
CA THR A 21 3.60 25.59 30.17
C THR A 21 2.73 24.88 29.13
N ILE A 22 3.16 24.90 27.87
CA ILE A 22 2.43 24.30 26.74
C ILE A 22 3.19 23.06 26.30
N ILE A 23 2.48 21.93 26.26
CA ILE A 23 2.98 20.69 25.67
C ILE A 23 2.44 20.61 24.24
N HIS A 24 3.33 20.56 23.26
CA HIS A 24 2.98 20.38 21.85
C HIS A 24 3.10 18.90 21.49
N LEU A 25 1.99 18.26 21.14
CA LEU A 25 1.93 16.86 20.73
C LEU A 25 1.55 16.76 19.25
N THR A 26 2.39 16.10 18.46
CA THR A 26 2.22 15.96 17.02
C THR A 26 1.61 14.60 16.67
N LEU A 27 0.49 14.62 15.96
CA LEU A 27 -0.29 13.45 15.57
C LEU A 27 -0.32 13.30 14.04
N TRP A 28 -0.37 12.06 13.57
CA TRP A 28 -0.57 11.78 12.14
C TRP A 28 -1.98 12.18 11.66
N ASP A 29 -2.99 11.68 12.37
CA ASP A 29 -4.39 11.94 12.07
C ASP A 29 -5.01 12.84 13.15
N LEU A 30 -5.48 14.01 12.73
CA LEU A 30 -6.27 14.91 13.54
C LEU A 30 -7.54 15.28 12.76
N PRO A 31 -8.75 15.10 13.33
CA PRO A 31 -9.99 15.35 12.61
C PRO A 31 -10.14 16.84 12.27
N ASN A 32 -10.57 17.15 11.05
CA ASN A 32 -10.77 18.53 10.60
C ASN A 32 -12.05 19.12 11.26
N PRO A 33 -11.94 20.16 12.11
CA PRO A 33 -13.10 20.77 12.76
C PRO A 33 -14.12 21.39 11.79
N ALA A 34 -13.69 21.75 10.58
CA ALA A 34 -14.56 22.33 9.55
C ALA A 34 -15.44 21.31 8.82
N ASN A 35 -15.17 19.99 8.97
CA ASN A 35 -15.99 18.96 8.34
C ASN A 35 -17.26 18.73 9.14
N THR A 36 -18.42 19.05 8.56
CA THR A 36 -19.72 19.01 9.24
C THR A 36 -20.34 17.61 9.36
N GLN A 37 -19.70 16.56 8.86
CA GLN A 37 -20.22 15.20 8.99
C GLN A 37 -20.30 14.79 10.47
N PRO A 38 -21.45 14.25 10.95
CA PRO A 38 -21.61 13.93 12.37
C PRO A 38 -20.58 12.92 12.90
N ALA A 39 -20.12 11.99 12.07
CA ALA A 39 -19.05 11.05 12.42
C ALA A 39 -17.71 11.76 12.72
N VAL A 40 -17.33 12.75 11.91
CA VAL A 40 -16.10 13.53 12.13
C VAL A 40 -16.27 14.48 13.31
N GLN A 41 -17.43 15.10 13.46
CA GLN A 41 -17.74 15.96 14.60
C GLN A 41 -17.71 15.20 15.94
N ALA A 42 -18.07 13.91 15.94
CA ALA A 42 -17.93 13.04 17.10
C ALA A 42 -16.47 12.90 17.55
N ASP A 43 -15.54 12.67 16.62
CA ASP A 43 -14.11 12.62 16.94
C ASP A 43 -13.57 13.98 17.37
N VAL A 44 -13.98 15.08 16.72
CA VAL A 44 -13.63 16.46 17.14
C VAL A 44 -14.10 16.73 18.58
N ALA A 45 -15.30 16.28 18.94
CA ALA A 45 -15.84 16.45 20.30
C ALA A 45 -15.04 15.67 21.35
N VAL A 46 -14.59 14.46 21.03
CA VAL A 46 -13.67 13.69 21.90
C VAL A 46 -12.38 14.45 22.11
N ILE A 47 -11.76 14.98 21.04
CA ILE A 47 -10.52 15.75 21.14
C ILE A 47 -10.71 17.00 21.99
N ARG A 48 -11.79 17.75 21.80
CA ARG A 48 -12.07 18.94 22.64
C ARG A 48 -12.22 18.58 24.11
N GLU A 49 -12.91 17.49 24.42
CA GLU A 49 -13.07 17.06 25.81
C GLU A 49 -11.76 16.57 26.42
N PHE A 50 -10.93 15.86 25.65
CA PHE A 50 -9.58 15.48 26.07
C PHE A 50 -8.76 16.71 26.46
N LEU A 51 -8.69 17.70 25.57
CA LEU A 51 -7.92 18.94 25.80
C LEU A 51 -8.45 19.73 27.00
N ARG A 52 -9.77 19.72 27.23
CA ARG A 52 -10.40 20.34 28.40
C ARG A 52 -10.00 19.65 29.70
N ARG A 53 -9.88 18.32 29.71
CA ARG A 53 -9.56 17.52 30.91
C ARG A 53 -8.06 17.37 31.16
N PHE A 54 -7.23 17.50 30.12
CA PHE A 54 -5.79 17.27 30.22
C PHE A 54 -5.11 18.04 31.35
N PRO A 55 -5.38 19.34 31.61
CA PRO A 55 -4.75 20.05 32.73
C PRO A 55 -5.02 19.43 34.11
N LEU A 56 -6.22 18.85 34.31
CA LEU A 56 -6.59 18.16 35.54
C LEU A 56 -5.90 16.81 35.64
N ILE A 57 -5.92 16.02 34.56
CA ILE A 57 -5.21 14.74 34.47
C ILE A 57 -3.72 14.94 34.77
N PHE A 58 -3.12 15.99 34.19
CA PHE A 58 -1.73 16.36 34.42
C PHE A 58 -1.45 16.69 35.89
N ALA A 59 -2.30 17.55 36.47
CA ALA A 59 -2.18 17.97 37.87
C ALA A 59 -2.25 16.78 38.85
N GLU A 60 -3.13 15.82 38.59
CA GLU A 60 -3.35 14.66 39.47
C GLU A 60 -2.28 13.58 39.34
N ARG A 61 -1.78 13.33 38.12
CA ARG A 61 -0.91 12.18 37.85
C ARG A 61 0.56 12.51 37.68
N TYR A 62 0.89 13.72 37.23
CA TYR A 62 2.25 14.04 36.75
C TYR A 62 2.92 15.20 37.48
N ARG A 63 2.17 16.21 37.97
CA ARG A 63 2.76 17.42 38.57
C ARG A 63 3.78 17.12 39.68
N ASP A 64 3.37 16.38 40.72
CA ASP A 64 4.23 16.11 41.88
C ASP A 64 5.47 15.29 41.46
N LYS A 65 5.30 14.34 40.53
CA LYS A 65 6.39 13.53 39.96
C LYS A 65 7.40 14.41 39.21
N TYR A 66 6.91 15.37 38.43
CA TYR A 66 7.75 16.24 37.59
C TYR A 66 8.51 17.26 38.43
N GLU A 67 7.85 17.87 39.43
CA GLU A 67 8.48 18.79 40.38
C GLU A 67 9.55 18.10 41.24
N ALA A 68 9.35 16.82 41.59
CA ALA A 68 10.32 16.03 42.34
C ALA A 68 11.56 15.60 41.50
N GLN A 69 11.45 15.58 40.16
CA GLN A 69 12.51 15.07 39.27
C GLN A 69 12.84 16.07 38.14
N PRO A 70 13.32 17.28 38.47
CA PRO A 70 13.61 18.32 37.46
C PRO A 70 14.69 17.92 36.46
N GLU A 71 15.61 17.01 36.83
CA GLU A 71 16.63 16.50 35.89
C GLU A 71 16.04 15.65 34.75
N ARG A 72 14.91 14.97 34.99
CA ARG A 72 14.25 14.11 33.99
C ARG A 72 13.19 14.86 33.19
N TYR A 73 12.44 15.76 33.84
CA TYR A 73 11.27 16.42 33.22
C TYR A 73 11.52 17.88 32.83
N GLY A 74 12.58 18.50 33.35
CA GLY A 74 12.92 19.91 33.11
C GLY A 74 12.37 20.86 34.17
N THR A 75 12.87 22.09 34.17
CA THR A 75 12.58 23.14 35.16
C THR A 75 11.50 24.11 34.71
N PHE A 76 10.37 23.59 34.21
CA PHE A 76 9.21 24.38 33.77
C PHE A 76 8.23 24.66 34.91
N ASP A 77 7.29 25.60 34.72
CA ASP A 77 6.21 25.86 35.68
C ASP A 77 5.04 24.87 35.49
N TRP A 78 5.12 23.72 36.17
CA TRP A 78 4.13 22.65 36.11
C TRP A 78 2.79 22.93 36.81
N ARG A 79 2.60 24.14 37.35
CA ARG A 79 1.33 24.51 38.03
C ARG A 79 0.19 24.68 37.04
N ARG A 80 0.49 25.27 35.87
CA ARG A 80 -0.48 25.53 34.79
C ARG A 80 0.04 24.94 33.50
N VAL A 81 -0.51 23.80 33.12
CA VAL A 81 -0.11 23.06 31.91
C VAL A 81 -1.28 22.94 30.96
N THR A 82 -1.03 23.19 29.68
CA THR A 82 -1.97 22.97 28.58
C THR A 82 -1.36 22.07 27.51
N LEU A 83 -2.20 21.41 26.74
CA LEU A 83 -1.80 20.56 25.62
C LEU A 83 -2.30 21.16 24.31
N GLU A 84 -1.44 21.22 23.31
CA GLU A 84 -1.78 21.57 21.93
C GLU A 84 -1.50 20.39 21.00
N LEU A 85 -2.48 20.05 20.17
CA LEU A 85 -2.35 18.97 19.18
C LEU A 85 -2.03 19.55 17.82
N GLN A 86 -0.95 19.08 17.21
CA GLN A 86 -0.51 19.49 15.90
C GLN A 86 -0.63 18.33 14.91
N ARG A 87 -0.94 18.63 13.65
CA ARG A 87 -0.96 17.62 12.58
C ARG A 87 0.37 17.64 11.84
N VAL A 88 0.93 16.47 11.55
CA VAL A 88 2.11 16.37 10.68
C VAL A 88 1.84 16.98 9.30
N SER A 89 2.72 17.87 8.86
CA SER A 89 2.80 18.33 7.46
C SER A 89 3.81 17.49 6.69
N GLY A 90 3.36 16.41 6.03
CA GLY A 90 4.20 15.47 5.29
C GLY A 90 3.93 15.47 3.78
N ILE A 91 4.90 15.00 3.00
CA ILE A 91 4.74 14.78 1.55
C ILE A 91 3.87 13.54 1.34
N THR A 92 2.69 13.71 0.74
CA THR A 92 1.86 12.59 0.29
C THR A 92 2.28 12.16 -1.11
N LEU A 93 2.69 10.90 -1.28
CA LEU A 93 2.94 10.32 -2.59
C LEU A 93 1.63 9.85 -3.23
N ALA A 94 1.33 10.35 -4.43
CA ALA A 94 0.17 9.90 -5.18
C ALA A 94 0.35 8.42 -5.58
N GLY A 95 -0.63 7.56 -5.21
CA GLY A 95 -0.60 6.13 -5.52
C GLY A 95 0.26 5.27 -4.58
N ALA A 96 0.86 5.84 -3.54
CA ALA A 96 1.55 5.06 -2.51
C ALA A 96 0.58 4.49 -1.47
N SER A 97 0.97 3.41 -0.78
CA SER A 97 0.20 2.85 0.33
C SER A 97 0.06 3.87 1.46
N MET A 98 -1.02 3.78 2.24
CA MET A 98 -1.31 4.69 3.37
C MET A 98 -0.15 4.83 4.36
N ASP A 99 0.67 3.79 4.47
CA ASP A 99 1.77 3.72 5.42
C ASP A 99 3.09 4.31 4.90
N SER A 100 3.15 4.66 3.60
CA SER A 100 4.34 5.28 3.01
C SER A 100 4.59 6.68 3.56
N GLY A 101 3.52 7.41 3.90
CA GLY A 101 3.61 8.75 4.49
C GLY A 101 4.32 8.75 5.86
N PRO A 102 3.84 7.97 6.86
CA PRO A 102 4.49 7.88 8.17
C PRO A 102 5.95 7.45 8.08
N LEU A 103 6.26 6.43 7.26
CA LEU A 103 7.65 5.95 7.08
C LEU A 103 8.55 7.02 6.47
N MET A 104 8.05 7.82 5.52
CA MET A 104 8.80 8.96 4.98
C MET A 104 9.00 10.06 6.00
N ALA A 105 8.00 10.35 6.85
CA ALA A 105 8.13 11.32 7.92
C ALA A 105 9.20 10.90 8.93
N ILE A 106 9.23 9.60 9.30
CA ILE A 106 10.28 9.01 10.16
C ILE A 106 11.65 9.14 9.48
N ALA A 107 11.79 8.74 8.22
CA ALA A 107 13.05 8.84 7.49
C ALA A 107 13.53 10.29 7.29
N GLY A 108 12.58 11.24 7.18
CA GLY A 108 12.83 12.67 7.05
C GLY A 108 13.09 13.40 8.36
N GLY A 109 12.98 12.72 9.51
CA GLY A 109 13.17 13.35 10.83
C GLY A 109 12.06 14.31 11.24
N VAL A 110 10.85 14.13 10.70
CA VAL A 110 9.65 14.92 11.03
C VAL A 110 8.51 13.99 11.45
N SER A 111 8.85 12.95 12.20
CA SER A 111 7.89 11.93 12.65
C SER A 111 6.82 12.54 13.57
N PRO A 112 5.56 12.09 13.49
CA PRO A 112 4.61 12.33 14.58
C PRO A 112 5.07 11.61 15.85
N ASP A 113 4.60 12.10 17.00
CA ASP A 113 4.82 11.48 18.30
C ASP A 113 3.90 10.26 18.51
N VAL A 114 2.68 10.31 17.94
CA VAL A 114 1.75 9.17 17.87
C VAL A 114 1.60 8.72 16.41
N ILE A 115 1.96 7.48 16.14
CA ILE A 115 1.90 6.88 14.79
C ILE A 115 0.70 5.95 14.65
N TYR A 116 0.08 5.96 13.47
CA TYR A 116 -0.90 4.95 13.08
C TYR A 116 -0.20 3.63 12.79
N VAL A 117 -0.74 2.53 13.32
CA VAL A 117 -0.19 1.18 13.17
C VAL A 117 -1.27 0.28 12.57
N ASN A 118 -1.14 -0.05 11.28
CA ASN A 118 -1.99 -1.08 10.66
C ASN A 118 -1.48 -2.50 11.00
N PHE A 119 -2.37 -3.49 11.00
CA PHE A 119 -2.07 -4.88 11.33
C PHE A 119 -0.94 -5.45 10.46
N ARG A 120 -0.96 -5.22 9.15
CA ARG A 120 0.07 -5.71 8.21
C ARG A 120 1.45 -5.13 8.43
N GLN A 121 1.53 -3.87 8.90
CA GLN A 121 2.79 -3.15 9.10
C GLN A 121 3.34 -3.23 10.53
N SER A 122 2.47 -3.63 11.46
CA SER A 122 2.78 -3.65 12.89
C SER A 122 4.07 -4.41 13.21
N ASP A 123 4.34 -5.55 12.56
CA ASP A 123 5.59 -6.31 12.74
C ASP A 123 6.82 -5.50 12.31
N THR A 124 6.75 -4.85 11.15
CA THR A 124 7.83 -4.00 10.65
C THR A 124 8.10 -2.86 11.63
N TYR A 125 7.07 -2.24 12.18
CA TYR A 125 7.24 -1.12 13.13
C TYR A 125 7.88 -1.59 14.43
N ILE A 126 7.46 -2.74 14.96
CA ILE A 126 8.05 -3.35 16.15
C ILE A 126 9.51 -3.74 15.90
N GLN A 127 9.78 -4.52 14.85
CA GLN A 127 11.10 -5.09 14.58
C GLN A 127 12.14 -4.04 14.13
N GLN A 128 11.69 -2.92 13.55
CA GLN A 128 12.54 -1.77 13.22
C GLN A 128 12.72 -0.80 14.41
N GLY A 129 12.06 -1.06 15.54
CA GLY A 129 12.16 -0.22 16.74
C GLY A 129 11.52 1.16 16.56
N PHE A 130 10.45 1.27 15.76
CA PHE A 130 9.70 2.52 15.60
C PHE A 130 8.71 2.77 16.72
N LEU A 131 8.36 1.75 17.51
CA LEU A 131 7.38 1.86 18.57
C LEU A 131 8.04 1.78 19.96
N THR A 132 7.54 2.60 20.89
CA THR A 132 7.86 2.46 22.31
C THR A 132 6.97 1.38 22.93
N PRO A 133 7.53 0.43 23.71
CA PRO A 133 6.73 -0.50 24.50
C PRO A 133 5.86 0.26 25.51
N LEU A 134 4.58 -0.06 25.59
CA LEU A 134 3.60 0.62 26.44
C LEU A 134 3.51 -0.01 27.83
N ASP A 135 4.24 -1.07 28.10
CA ASP A 135 4.23 -1.86 29.34
C ASP A 135 5.55 -1.76 30.13
N LEU A 136 6.40 -0.77 29.80
CA LEU A 136 7.62 -0.52 30.56
C LEU A 136 7.30 -0.12 32.01
N ALA A 137 7.94 -0.80 32.96
CA ALA A 137 7.75 -0.58 34.39
C ALA A 137 8.09 0.85 34.84
N GLU A 138 8.97 1.55 34.13
CA GLU A 138 9.38 2.93 34.45
C GLU A 138 8.35 4.00 34.06
N ASP A 139 7.49 3.69 33.09
CA ASP A 139 6.54 4.63 32.50
C ASP A 139 5.12 4.47 33.10
N ASP A 140 4.80 3.29 33.64
CA ASP A 140 3.49 2.94 34.24
C ASP A 140 2.30 3.27 33.32
N TYR A 141 2.45 2.99 32.03
CA TYR A 141 1.43 3.25 31.02
C TYR A 141 0.36 2.16 31.04
N PHE A 142 0.52 1.09 30.25
CA PHE A 142 -0.46 0.02 30.12
C PHE A 142 -0.79 -0.66 31.46
N THR A 143 0.21 -0.76 32.35
CA THR A 143 0.06 -1.31 33.70
C THR A 143 -0.87 -0.51 34.61
N SER A 144 -1.04 0.79 34.35
CA SER A 144 -1.96 1.66 35.11
C SER A 144 -3.43 1.50 34.74
N LEU A 145 -3.74 0.77 33.65
CA LEU A 145 -5.11 0.48 33.26
C LEU A 145 -5.69 -0.64 34.12
N SER A 146 -6.88 -0.42 34.68
CA SER A 146 -7.64 -1.48 35.35
C SER A 146 -8.03 -2.58 34.36
N ALA A 147 -8.28 -3.80 34.86
CA ALA A 147 -8.70 -4.92 34.02
C ALA A 147 -9.94 -4.58 33.17
N ALA A 148 -10.92 -3.87 33.75
CA ALA A 148 -12.11 -3.43 33.04
C ALA A 148 -11.81 -2.41 31.92
N GLU A 149 -10.84 -1.51 32.12
CA GLU A 149 -10.39 -0.60 31.05
C GLU A 149 -9.68 -1.37 29.93
N GLN A 150 -8.83 -2.34 30.28
CA GLN A 150 -8.14 -3.17 29.28
C GLN A 150 -9.13 -4.00 28.45
N ASP A 151 -10.08 -4.67 29.10
CA ASP A 151 -11.09 -5.50 28.42
C ASP A 151 -12.04 -4.65 27.54
N PHE A 152 -12.32 -3.41 27.95
CA PHE A 152 -13.12 -2.49 27.14
C PHE A 152 -12.35 -2.01 25.89
N GLN A 153 -11.06 -1.72 26.04
CA GLN A 153 -10.25 -1.15 24.97
C GLN A 153 -9.72 -2.20 24.00
N ILE A 154 -9.29 -3.36 24.49
CA ILE A 154 -8.59 -4.37 23.70
C ILE A 154 -9.47 -5.60 23.53
N HIS A 155 -9.96 -5.81 22.30
CA HIS A 155 -10.67 -7.03 21.96
C HIS A 155 -9.72 -8.25 21.96
N PRO A 156 -10.16 -9.45 22.41
CA PRO A 156 -9.35 -10.66 22.42
C PRO A 156 -8.72 -11.03 21.07
N HIS A 157 -9.43 -10.79 19.95
CA HIS A 157 -8.86 -10.98 18.61
C HIS A 157 -7.73 -10.01 18.25
N ILE A 158 -7.66 -8.82 18.87
CA ILE A 158 -6.64 -7.80 18.58
C ILE A 158 -5.40 -8.02 19.46
N ARG A 159 -5.55 -8.56 20.68
CA ARG A 159 -4.44 -8.75 21.63
C ARG A 159 -3.21 -9.42 21.00
N PRO A 160 -3.32 -10.53 20.23
CA PRO A 160 -2.17 -11.17 19.57
C PRO A 160 -1.45 -10.31 18.52
N VAL A 161 -2.08 -9.24 18.03
CA VAL A 161 -1.50 -8.31 17.05
C VAL A 161 -0.60 -7.28 17.74
N ILE A 162 -1.00 -6.82 18.92
CA ILE A 162 -0.31 -5.75 19.67
C ILE A 162 0.65 -6.29 20.74
N GLU A 163 0.44 -7.52 21.23
CA GLU A 163 1.27 -8.19 22.23
C GLU A 163 2.24 -9.15 21.54
N ARG A 164 3.48 -8.72 21.34
CA ARG A 164 4.49 -9.48 20.58
C ARG A 164 5.92 -9.24 21.05
N ALA A 165 6.79 -10.17 20.67
CA ALA A 165 8.22 -10.05 20.90
C ALA A 165 8.84 -8.88 20.12
N GLY A 166 9.56 -8.02 20.83
CA GLY A 166 10.33 -6.91 20.26
C GLY A 166 11.70 -7.34 19.70
N PRO A 167 12.49 -6.36 19.22
CA PRO A 167 13.87 -6.59 18.79
C PRO A 167 14.80 -7.13 19.89
N ASP A 168 14.43 -6.92 21.16
CA ASP A 168 15.10 -7.42 22.36
C ASP A 168 14.70 -8.86 22.74
N GLY A 169 13.74 -9.44 22.01
CA GLY A 169 13.19 -10.77 22.26
C GLY A 169 12.16 -10.84 23.38
N GLN A 170 11.84 -9.72 24.05
CA GLN A 170 10.84 -9.67 25.11
C GLN A 170 9.46 -9.33 24.55
N THR A 171 8.42 -9.91 25.14
CA THR A 171 7.04 -9.65 24.72
C THR A 171 6.53 -8.40 25.40
N HIS A 172 6.00 -7.49 24.60
CA HIS A 172 5.53 -6.18 25.02
C HIS A 172 4.21 -5.81 24.35
N ILE A 173 3.54 -4.78 24.87
CA ILE A 173 2.36 -4.16 24.27
C ILE A 173 2.80 -2.94 23.45
N TRP A 174 2.62 -2.97 22.14
CA TRP A 174 3.22 -1.96 21.25
C TRP A 174 2.26 -0.87 20.76
N ALA A 175 0.95 -1.09 20.86
CA ALA A 175 -0.06 -0.18 20.35
C ALA A 175 -1.40 -0.36 21.06
N MET A 176 -2.22 0.68 21.03
CA MET A 176 -3.60 0.69 21.53
C MET A 176 -4.59 0.81 20.37
N PRO A 177 -5.66 0.01 20.33
CA PRO A 177 -6.74 0.20 19.34
C PRO A 177 -7.54 1.48 19.63
N MET A 178 -7.98 2.13 18.56
CA MET A 178 -8.84 3.32 18.54
C MET A 178 -10.16 2.96 17.87
N GLY A 179 -11.28 3.24 18.56
CA GLY A 179 -12.60 3.22 17.92
C GLY A 179 -13.25 1.85 17.75
N GLY A 180 -12.82 0.85 18.53
CA GLY A 180 -13.41 -0.49 18.52
C GLY A 180 -12.91 -1.38 17.39
N ILE A 181 -13.57 -2.52 17.24
CA ILE A 181 -13.22 -3.56 16.27
C ILE A 181 -14.22 -3.55 15.11
N SER A 182 -13.74 -3.73 13.88
CA SER A 182 -14.57 -3.79 12.68
C SER A 182 -14.44 -5.15 12.00
N GLY A 183 -15.57 -5.85 11.82
CA GLY A 183 -15.65 -7.13 11.11
C GLY A 183 -16.12 -6.97 9.67
N LYS A 184 -15.72 -7.87 8.79
CA LYS A 184 -16.15 -7.87 7.39
C LYS A 184 -17.53 -8.55 7.24
N VAL A 185 -18.41 -7.90 6.51
CA VAL A 185 -19.79 -8.34 6.21
C VAL A 185 -20.07 -8.27 4.71
N VAL A 186 -21.17 -8.88 4.29
CA VAL A 186 -21.69 -8.75 2.92
C VAL A 186 -22.89 -7.82 2.93
N LEU A 187 -22.77 -6.70 2.22
CA LEU A 187 -23.89 -5.84 1.88
C LEU A 187 -24.60 -6.42 0.66
N TYR A 188 -25.93 -6.33 0.64
CA TYR A 188 -26.74 -6.76 -0.50
C TYR A 188 -27.78 -5.71 -0.89
N ARG A 189 -28.10 -5.66 -2.18
CA ARG A 189 -29.13 -4.76 -2.74
C ARG A 189 -30.49 -5.42 -2.78
N LYS A 190 -31.41 -4.92 -1.94
CA LYS A 190 -32.79 -5.44 -1.81
C LYS A 190 -33.56 -5.30 -3.12
N ASP A 191 -33.45 -4.14 -3.77
CA ASP A 191 -34.11 -3.83 -5.04
C ASP A 191 -33.69 -4.76 -6.19
N ILE A 192 -32.40 -5.14 -6.27
CA ILE A 192 -31.93 -6.12 -7.25
C ILE A 192 -32.51 -7.51 -6.94
N LEU A 193 -32.50 -7.92 -5.67
CA LEU A 193 -33.05 -9.22 -5.29
C LEU A 193 -34.57 -9.31 -5.52
N ASP A 194 -35.30 -8.25 -5.18
CA ASP A 194 -36.75 -8.15 -5.38
C ASP A 194 -37.12 -8.20 -6.87
N ALA A 195 -36.37 -7.48 -7.72
CA ALA A 195 -36.58 -7.50 -9.17
C ALA A 195 -36.40 -8.90 -9.79
N HIS A 196 -35.64 -9.79 -9.13
CA HIS A 196 -35.42 -11.17 -9.55
C HIS A 196 -36.21 -12.20 -8.73
N GLY A 197 -37.09 -11.76 -7.82
CA GLY A 197 -37.89 -12.64 -6.95
C GLY A 197 -37.02 -13.53 -6.06
N ILE A 198 -35.91 -12.99 -5.55
CA ILE A 198 -34.94 -13.71 -4.70
C ILE A 198 -35.15 -13.29 -3.25
N ALA A 199 -35.36 -14.26 -2.37
CA ALA A 199 -35.44 -14.01 -0.93
C ALA A 199 -34.12 -13.43 -0.41
N TYR A 200 -34.20 -12.51 0.56
CA TYR A 200 -33.00 -11.92 1.14
C TYR A 200 -32.16 -12.96 1.90
N PRO A 201 -30.82 -12.89 1.82
CA PRO A 201 -29.95 -13.81 2.56
C PRO A 201 -30.17 -13.73 4.06
N HIS A 202 -30.15 -14.88 4.73
CA HIS A 202 -30.21 -15.00 6.20
C HIS A 202 -28.87 -15.42 6.79
N ASN A 203 -28.73 -15.34 8.12
CA ASN A 203 -27.48 -15.63 8.86
C ASN A 203 -26.99 -17.09 8.81
N ALA A 204 -27.58 -17.96 8.00
CA ALA A 204 -27.15 -19.35 7.79
C ALA A 204 -26.89 -19.68 6.31
N TRP A 205 -26.88 -18.68 5.44
CA TRP A 205 -26.55 -18.83 4.04
C TRP A 205 -25.11 -19.30 3.80
N THR A 206 -24.90 -19.98 2.67
CA THR A 206 -23.63 -20.62 2.29
C THR A 206 -23.00 -20.00 1.04
N TRP A 207 -21.79 -20.47 0.71
CA TRP A 207 -21.11 -20.11 -0.54
C TRP A 207 -21.91 -20.48 -1.78
N GLU A 208 -22.61 -21.61 -1.75
CA GLU A 208 -23.47 -22.09 -2.81
C GLU A 208 -24.67 -21.16 -3.01
N ASP A 209 -25.28 -20.66 -1.94
CA ASP A 209 -26.34 -19.65 -2.01
C ASP A 209 -25.83 -18.36 -2.68
N LEU A 210 -24.66 -17.86 -2.24
CA LEU A 210 -24.04 -16.68 -2.84
C LEU A 210 -23.81 -16.87 -4.34
N LEU A 211 -23.22 -17.99 -4.74
CA LEU A 211 -22.94 -18.28 -6.16
C LEU A 211 -24.24 -18.43 -6.96
N ALA A 212 -25.24 -19.12 -6.42
CA ALA A 212 -26.53 -19.32 -7.08
C ALA A 212 -27.27 -17.97 -7.29
N ILE A 213 -27.23 -17.08 -6.31
CA ILE A 213 -27.81 -15.74 -6.45
C ILE A 213 -27.02 -14.93 -7.49
N CYS A 214 -25.68 -14.91 -7.40
CA CYS A 214 -24.83 -14.23 -8.38
C CYS A 214 -25.14 -14.68 -9.82
N LYS A 215 -25.33 -15.98 -10.05
CA LYS A 215 -25.72 -16.55 -11.36
C LYS A 215 -27.07 -16.02 -11.84
N ARG A 216 -28.04 -15.85 -10.95
CA ARG A 216 -29.40 -15.43 -11.29
C ARG A 216 -29.56 -13.92 -11.53
N VAL A 217 -28.80 -13.10 -10.80
CA VAL A 217 -28.92 -11.63 -10.88
C VAL A 217 -28.03 -11.00 -11.95
N THR A 218 -26.97 -11.69 -12.37
CA THR A 218 -26.01 -11.12 -13.33
C THR A 218 -26.66 -10.97 -14.71
N ASP A 219 -26.76 -9.72 -15.16
CA ASP A 219 -27.26 -9.33 -16.48
C ASP A 219 -26.35 -8.24 -17.07
N PRO A 220 -25.31 -8.63 -17.83
CA PRO A 220 -24.37 -7.69 -18.43
C PRO A 220 -25.01 -6.73 -19.44
N ALA A 221 -26.16 -7.08 -20.06
CA ALA A 221 -26.85 -6.20 -21.01
C ALA A 221 -27.45 -4.98 -20.31
N ARG A 222 -27.86 -5.14 -19.05
CA ARG A 222 -28.30 -4.05 -18.16
C ARG A 222 -27.18 -3.50 -17.27
N GLY A 223 -25.97 -4.04 -17.43
CA GLY A 223 -24.81 -3.70 -16.62
C GLY A 223 -24.90 -4.14 -15.16
N ILE A 224 -25.74 -5.14 -14.84
CA ILE A 224 -25.97 -5.69 -13.49
C ILE A 224 -25.05 -6.89 -13.25
N TYR A 225 -24.40 -6.94 -12.08
CA TYR A 225 -23.46 -7.99 -11.69
C TYR A 225 -23.74 -8.53 -10.29
N GLY A 226 -23.34 -9.78 -10.04
CA GLY A 226 -23.57 -10.47 -8.78
C GLY A 226 -22.80 -9.87 -7.61
N ILE A 227 -21.48 -9.72 -7.72
CA ILE A 227 -20.64 -9.27 -6.60
C ILE A 227 -19.54 -8.31 -7.06
N ARG A 228 -19.16 -7.36 -6.21
CA ARG A 228 -18.00 -6.50 -6.45
C ARG A 228 -16.72 -7.15 -5.94
N PHE A 229 -15.71 -7.23 -6.79
CA PHE A 229 -14.33 -7.53 -6.42
C PHE A 229 -13.37 -6.45 -6.95
N GLY A 230 -12.14 -6.45 -6.46
CA GLY A 230 -11.06 -5.63 -7.04
C GLY A 230 -10.39 -6.33 -8.22
N ARG A 231 -9.59 -5.59 -8.99
CA ARG A 231 -8.66 -6.15 -9.98
C ARG A 231 -7.27 -5.55 -9.79
N GLY A 232 -6.24 -6.38 -9.95
CA GLY A 232 -4.86 -5.95 -9.84
C GLY A 232 -4.32 -6.10 -8.42
N PHE A 233 -3.51 -5.15 -7.96
CA PHE A 233 -2.90 -5.21 -6.64
C PHE A 233 -3.95 -5.33 -5.52
N HIS A 234 -3.69 -6.21 -4.55
CA HIS A 234 -4.57 -6.51 -3.42
C HIS A 234 -5.94 -7.15 -3.72
N GLU A 235 -6.14 -7.78 -4.87
CA GLU A 235 -7.39 -8.51 -5.17
C GLU A 235 -7.74 -9.59 -4.12
N SER A 236 -6.72 -10.24 -3.56
CA SER A 236 -6.89 -11.26 -2.53
C SER A 236 -7.48 -10.74 -1.21
N PHE A 237 -7.68 -9.43 -1.05
CA PHE A 237 -8.39 -8.81 0.07
C PHE A 237 -9.85 -9.27 0.20
N ALA A 238 -10.48 -9.62 -0.93
CA ALA A 238 -11.77 -10.30 -0.94
C ALA A 238 -11.59 -11.81 -0.70
N TRP A 239 -10.60 -12.41 -1.38
CA TRP A 239 -10.33 -13.85 -1.33
C TRP A 239 -10.04 -14.40 0.08
N ILE A 240 -9.32 -13.64 0.92
CA ILE A 240 -8.91 -14.10 2.25
C ILE A 240 -10.10 -14.53 3.13
N ASN A 241 -11.25 -13.89 2.94
CA ASN A 241 -12.45 -14.23 3.69
C ASN A 241 -12.97 -15.63 3.33
N PHE A 242 -12.84 -16.00 2.05
CA PHE A 242 -13.14 -17.34 1.58
C PHE A 242 -12.08 -18.34 2.03
N LEU A 243 -10.79 -17.96 2.05
CA LEU A 243 -9.73 -18.80 2.60
C LEU A 243 -10.03 -19.21 4.05
N TRP A 244 -10.36 -18.25 4.92
CA TRP A 244 -10.67 -18.51 6.32
C TRP A 244 -12.00 -19.24 6.50
N SER A 245 -13.05 -18.90 5.74
CA SER A 245 -14.34 -19.61 5.82
C SER A 245 -14.21 -21.07 5.35
N ALA A 246 -13.23 -21.41 4.51
CA ALA A 246 -12.89 -22.80 4.17
C ALA A 246 -12.03 -23.52 5.24
N GLY A 247 -11.53 -22.81 6.25
CA GLY A 247 -10.64 -23.35 7.28
C GLY A 247 -9.14 -23.27 6.93
N GLY A 248 -8.76 -22.48 5.94
CA GLY A 248 -7.36 -22.19 5.61
C GLY A 248 -6.79 -21.05 6.46
N GLU A 249 -5.50 -20.76 6.28
CA GLU A 249 -4.81 -19.64 6.92
C GLU A 249 -3.79 -19.02 5.95
N ALA A 250 -3.52 -17.73 6.08
CA ALA A 250 -2.56 -17.01 5.25
C ALA A 250 -1.12 -17.18 5.77
N VAL A 251 -0.91 -16.87 7.05
CA VAL A 251 0.40 -16.86 7.70
C VAL A 251 0.25 -17.36 9.14
N ILE A 252 1.20 -18.14 9.61
CA ILE A 252 1.29 -18.61 11.01
C ILE A 252 2.63 -18.25 11.62
N TYR A 253 2.65 -18.05 12.93
CA TYR A 253 3.88 -17.95 13.70
C TYR A 253 4.27 -19.34 14.23
N ASP A 254 5.47 -19.80 13.88
CA ASP A 254 6.07 -21.02 14.42
C ASP A 254 6.87 -20.63 15.67
N ALA A 255 6.34 -20.97 16.85
CA ALA A 255 6.95 -20.65 18.13
C ALA A 255 8.24 -21.43 18.39
N GLU A 256 8.40 -22.64 17.83
CA GLU A 256 9.61 -23.45 17.99
C GLU A 256 10.75 -22.90 17.13
N ALA A 257 10.45 -22.51 15.89
CA ALA A 257 11.40 -21.89 14.98
C ALA A 257 11.59 -20.37 15.24
N GLY A 258 10.75 -19.77 16.09
CA GLY A 258 10.74 -18.33 16.38
C GLY A 258 10.46 -17.48 15.14
N SER A 259 9.67 -17.97 14.19
CA SER A 259 9.57 -17.36 12.86
C SER A 259 8.22 -17.53 12.17
N TRP A 260 7.89 -16.58 11.30
CA TRP A 260 6.63 -16.58 10.55
C TRP A 260 6.69 -17.55 9.36
N ARG A 261 5.55 -18.06 8.90
CA ARG A 261 5.47 -18.90 7.70
C ARG A 261 4.15 -18.70 6.96
N ALA A 262 4.22 -18.47 5.66
CA ALA A 262 3.06 -18.46 4.79
C ALA A 262 2.53 -19.88 4.57
N VAL A 263 1.21 -20.07 4.66
CA VAL A 263 0.54 -21.39 4.63
C VAL A 263 -0.78 -21.41 3.82
N PHE A 264 -0.98 -20.44 2.92
CA PHE A 264 -2.17 -20.34 2.05
C PHE A 264 -2.20 -21.37 0.90
N ASN A 265 -1.61 -22.55 1.08
CA ASN A 265 -1.59 -23.66 0.11
C ASN A 265 -2.25 -24.93 0.66
N SER A 266 -3.10 -24.81 1.67
CA SER A 266 -3.86 -25.94 2.24
C SER A 266 -4.95 -26.43 1.26
N PRO A 267 -5.54 -27.63 1.49
CA PRO A 267 -6.72 -28.07 0.73
C PRO A 267 -7.91 -27.09 0.81
N ALA A 268 -8.07 -26.43 1.96
CA ALA A 268 -9.04 -25.35 2.12
C ALA A 268 -8.73 -24.15 1.20
N ALA A 269 -7.45 -23.80 1.02
CA ALA A 269 -7.05 -22.74 0.10
C ALA A 269 -7.35 -23.09 -1.36
N VAL A 270 -7.18 -24.36 -1.76
CA VAL A 270 -7.55 -24.84 -3.11
C VAL A 270 -9.07 -24.66 -3.32
N THR A 271 -9.86 -25.03 -2.33
CA THR A 271 -11.33 -24.89 -2.37
C THR A 271 -11.75 -23.43 -2.48
N ALA A 272 -11.13 -22.55 -1.69
CA ALA A 272 -11.39 -21.10 -1.74
C ALA A 272 -10.95 -20.47 -3.07
N LEU A 273 -9.77 -20.86 -3.60
CA LEU A 273 -9.26 -20.40 -4.90
C LEU A 273 -10.21 -20.82 -6.02
N ASP A 274 -10.68 -22.07 -6.00
CA ASP A 274 -11.62 -22.56 -7.00
C ASP A 274 -12.94 -21.77 -6.99
N PHE A 275 -13.55 -21.63 -5.81
CA PHE A 275 -14.79 -20.88 -5.63
C PHE A 275 -14.67 -19.43 -6.12
N TYR A 276 -13.59 -18.75 -5.74
CA TYR A 276 -13.33 -17.38 -6.16
C TYR A 276 -13.11 -17.28 -7.68
N THR A 277 -12.37 -18.21 -8.26
CA THR A 277 -12.15 -18.28 -9.72
C THR A 277 -13.47 -18.46 -10.48
N ARG A 278 -14.39 -19.26 -9.95
CA ARG A 278 -15.73 -19.43 -10.55
C ARG A 278 -16.55 -18.13 -10.51
N LEU A 279 -16.54 -17.41 -9.39
CA LEU A 279 -17.18 -16.10 -9.31
C LEU A 279 -16.57 -15.09 -10.29
N GLY A 280 -15.25 -15.14 -10.52
CA GLY A 280 -14.53 -14.19 -11.37
C GLY A 280 -14.53 -14.51 -12.86
N ALA A 281 -14.53 -15.78 -13.26
CA ALA A 281 -14.21 -16.17 -14.63
C ALA A 281 -15.00 -17.39 -15.18
N GLU A 282 -15.97 -17.96 -14.45
CA GLU A 282 -16.73 -19.13 -14.93
C GLU A 282 -17.37 -18.83 -16.29
N PRO A 283 -17.16 -19.67 -17.33
CA PRO A 283 -17.78 -19.46 -18.63
C PRO A 283 -19.28 -19.77 -18.57
N TRP A 284 -20.09 -18.88 -19.14
CA TRP A 284 -21.54 -19.08 -19.29
C TRP A 284 -22.06 -18.38 -20.54
N ARG A 285 -23.33 -18.63 -20.91
CA ARG A 285 -23.99 -17.98 -22.05
C ARG A 285 -25.14 -17.12 -21.57
N ASP A 286 -25.20 -15.87 -22.04
CA ASP A 286 -26.31 -14.98 -21.74
C ASP A 286 -27.59 -15.33 -22.52
N GLN A 287 -28.67 -14.59 -22.25
CA GLN A 287 -29.98 -14.82 -22.89
C GLN A 287 -29.92 -14.62 -24.43
N GLU A 288 -28.94 -13.89 -24.94
CA GLU A 288 -28.69 -13.67 -26.36
C GLU A 288 -27.71 -14.70 -26.95
N GLY A 289 -27.30 -15.70 -26.16
CA GLY A 289 -26.39 -16.76 -26.57
C GLY A 289 -24.91 -16.33 -26.64
N ARG A 290 -24.57 -15.11 -26.21
CA ARG A 290 -23.20 -14.60 -26.20
C ARG A 290 -22.40 -15.24 -25.08
N GLN A 291 -21.15 -15.58 -25.36
CA GLN A 291 -20.23 -16.10 -24.36
C GLN A 291 -19.87 -15.00 -23.35
N ARG A 292 -20.06 -15.28 -22.07
CA ARG A 292 -19.74 -14.42 -20.93
C ARG A 292 -18.84 -15.17 -19.94
N TYR A 293 -18.21 -14.42 -19.05
CA TYR A 293 -17.28 -14.94 -18.05
C TYR A 293 -17.50 -14.26 -16.71
N GLY A 294 -17.61 -15.06 -15.66
CA GLY A 294 -17.77 -14.60 -14.29
C GLY A 294 -19.10 -13.90 -14.02
N TYR A 295 -19.32 -13.66 -12.72
CA TYR A 295 -20.46 -12.94 -12.16
C TYR A 295 -20.01 -11.73 -11.33
N ALA A 296 -18.70 -11.63 -11.05
CA ALA A 296 -18.11 -10.54 -10.32
C ALA A 296 -17.76 -9.35 -11.22
N TYR A 297 -18.06 -8.14 -10.79
CA TYR A 297 -17.55 -6.92 -11.40
C TYR A 297 -16.22 -6.53 -10.76
N LYS A 298 -15.16 -6.47 -11.56
CA LYS A 298 -13.77 -6.27 -11.11
C LYS A 298 -13.12 -4.96 -11.56
N GLU A 299 -13.80 -4.17 -12.37
CA GLU A 299 -13.19 -2.97 -12.97
C GLU A 299 -13.24 -1.76 -12.02
N ALA A 300 -12.48 -0.71 -12.38
CA ALA A 300 -12.25 0.46 -11.53
C ALA A 300 -13.54 1.17 -11.08
N GLU A 301 -14.62 1.10 -11.89
CA GLU A 301 -15.89 1.78 -11.61
C GLU A 301 -16.81 1.03 -10.64
N GLY A 302 -16.33 -0.02 -9.97
CA GLY A 302 -17.19 -0.86 -9.11
C GLY A 302 -17.91 -0.08 -8.00
N GLY A 303 -17.28 0.97 -7.44
CA GLY A 303 -17.92 1.82 -6.44
C GLY A 303 -19.07 2.67 -7.03
N HIS A 304 -18.89 3.18 -8.24
CA HIS A 304 -19.93 3.92 -8.94
C HIS A 304 -21.11 3.01 -9.32
N LYS A 305 -20.82 1.81 -9.85
CA LYS A 305 -21.86 0.81 -10.13
C LYS A 305 -22.63 0.36 -8.90
N TRP A 306 -21.95 0.20 -7.76
CA TRP A 306 -22.62 -0.09 -6.49
C TRP A 306 -23.62 1.02 -6.12
N ALA A 307 -23.20 2.29 -6.21
CA ALA A 307 -24.07 3.44 -5.95
C ALA A 307 -25.28 3.50 -6.91
N LEU A 308 -25.06 3.15 -8.19
CA LEU A 308 -26.13 3.07 -9.21
C LEU A 308 -27.08 1.88 -9.06
N GLY A 309 -26.83 0.94 -8.14
CA GLY A 309 -27.66 -0.27 -8.01
C GLY A 309 -27.45 -1.28 -9.13
N GLN A 310 -26.21 -1.40 -9.59
CA GLN A 310 -25.81 -2.33 -10.63
C GLN A 310 -24.99 -3.52 -10.10
N ILE A 311 -24.84 -3.64 -8.79
CA ILE A 311 -24.13 -4.76 -8.16
C ILE A 311 -24.96 -5.29 -6.99
N ALA A 312 -25.22 -6.60 -6.97
CA ALA A 312 -26.06 -7.21 -5.94
C ALA A 312 -25.36 -7.33 -4.59
N PHE A 313 -24.06 -7.67 -4.56
CA PHE A 313 -23.29 -7.88 -3.34
C PHE A 313 -22.00 -7.06 -3.27
N ASN A 314 -21.67 -6.54 -2.09
CA ASN A 314 -20.41 -5.84 -1.83
C ASN A 314 -19.85 -6.22 -0.46
N LEU A 315 -18.56 -6.53 -0.39
CA LEU A 315 -17.87 -6.77 0.88
C LEU A 315 -17.48 -5.44 1.52
N ALA A 316 -17.75 -5.27 2.82
CA ALA A 316 -17.44 -4.04 3.53
C ALA A 316 -17.17 -4.30 5.02
N TYR A 317 -16.44 -3.38 5.68
CA TYR A 317 -16.26 -3.41 7.13
C TYR A 317 -17.45 -2.78 7.82
N ILE A 318 -17.95 -3.45 8.85
CA ILE A 318 -18.97 -2.91 9.71
C ILE A 318 -18.32 -1.92 10.68
N ASP A 319 -18.50 -0.64 10.39
CA ASP A 319 -18.11 0.49 11.22
C ASP A 319 -19.18 1.59 11.16
N GLU A 320 -19.09 2.59 12.04
CA GLU A 320 -20.12 3.62 12.11
C GLU A 320 -20.11 4.57 10.90
N SER A 321 -19.04 4.60 10.11
CA SER A 321 -18.93 5.41 8.90
C SER A 321 -19.68 4.76 7.75
N MET A 322 -19.58 3.43 7.60
CA MET A 322 -20.35 2.66 6.62
C MET A 322 -21.84 3.01 6.71
N PHE A 323 -22.39 3.06 7.94
CA PHE A 323 -23.81 3.32 8.15
C PHE A 323 -24.25 4.75 7.82
N ALA A 324 -23.32 5.72 7.76
CA ALA A 324 -23.61 7.07 7.27
C ALA A 324 -23.70 7.13 5.73
N GLU A 325 -23.10 6.17 5.03
CA GLU A 325 -23.03 6.15 3.56
C GLU A 325 -24.10 5.26 2.92
N ILE A 326 -24.55 4.20 3.59
CA ILE A 326 -25.53 3.26 3.03
C ILE A 326 -26.97 3.72 3.22
N ASN A 327 -27.82 3.49 2.21
CA ASN A 327 -29.25 3.64 2.33
C ASN A 327 -29.87 2.31 2.80
N PRO A 328 -30.38 2.21 4.05
CA PRO A 328 -30.87 0.95 4.63
C PRO A 328 -32.19 0.47 4.00
N ASP A 329 -32.94 1.33 3.31
CA ASP A 329 -34.19 0.95 2.66
C ASP A 329 -33.92 0.06 1.43
N VAL A 330 -32.80 0.28 0.75
CA VAL A 330 -32.38 -0.49 -0.44
C VAL A 330 -31.19 -1.42 -0.17
N THR A 331 -30.51 -1.27 0.97
CA THR A 331 -29.31 -2.05 1.32
C THR A 331 -29.58 -2.89 2.57
N GLY A 332 -29.38 -4.20 2.44
CA GLY A 332 -29.32 -5.13 3.57
C GLY A 332 -27.89 -5.56 3.86
N MET A 333 -27.72 -6.29 4.96
CA MET A 333 -26.43 -6.75 5.44
C MET A 333 -26.57 -8.15 6.03
N VAL A 334 -25.55 -8.98 5.82
CA VAL A 334 -25.50 -10.36 6.29
C VAL A 334 -24.03 -10.75 6.58
N PRO A 335 -23.73 -11.64 7.55
CA PRO A 335 -22.36 -12.07 7.79
C PRO A 335 -21.77 -12.82 6.59
N MET A 336 -20.43 -12.88 6.50
CA MET A 336 -19.71 -13.66 5.47
C MET A 336 -20.23 -15.10 5.37
N PRO A 337 -20.64 -15.62 4.20
CA PRO A 337 -21.35 -16.89 4.06
C PRO A 337 -20.55 -18.07 4.62
N LEU A 338 -21.26 -19.10 5.09
CA LEU A 338 -20.65 -20.33 5.58
C LEU A 338 -19.89 -21.01 4.44
N GLY A 339 -18.63 -21.31 4.68
CA GLY A 339 -17.83 -22.11 3.77
C GLY A 339 -18.14 -23.60 3.89
N PRO A 340 -17.51 -24.45 3.05
CA PRO A 340 -17.74 -25.89 3.04
C PRO A 340 -17.40 -26.60 4.36
N SER A 341 -16.57 -25.98 5.20
CA SER A 341 -16.23 -26.48 6.54
C SER A 341 -17.29 -26.16 7.61
N GLY A 342 -18.35 -25.42 7.26
CA GLY A 342 -19.32 -24.88 8.22
C GLY A 342 -18.79 -23.70 9.02
N GLN A 343 -17.62 -23.15 8.67
CA GLN A 343 -17.05 -21.99 9.34
C GLN A 343 -17.32 -20.70 8.55
N ARG A 344 -17.28 -19.57 9.25
CA ARG A 344 -17.17 -18.23 8.66
C ARG A 344 -15.77 -17.70 8.96
N GLY A 345 -15.27 -16.87 8.06
CA GLY A 345 -13.97 -16.23 8.19
C GLY A 345 -14.02 -14.84 7.60
N GLY A 346 -14.54 -13.87 8.35
CA GLY A 346 -14.51 -12.46 7.96
C GLY A 346 -13.26 -11.78 8.47
N GLU A 347 -12.67 -10.90 7.68
CA GLU A 347 -11.56 -10.10 8.18
C GLU A 347 -11.99 -9.15 9.29
N ILE A 348 -11.16 -9.06 10.32
CA ILE A 348 -11.27 -8.12 11.40
C ILE A 348 -10.14 -7.10 11.27
N ASN A 349 -10.50 -5.83 11.42
CA ASN A 349 -9.56 -4.74 11.49
C ASN A 349 -9.84 -3.87 12.73
N ALA A 350 -8.85 -3.10 13.14
CA ALA A 350 -9.00 -2.02 14.09
C ALA A 350 -7.96 -0.96 13.77
N LYS A 351 -8.33 0.32 13.90
CA LYS A 351 -7.33 1.39 13.85
C LYS A 351 -6.48 1.26 15.10
N MET A 352 -5.16 1.18 15.00
CA MET A 352 -4.29 1.15 16.18
C MET A 352 -3.33 2.32 16.14
N GLN A 353 -2.90 2.76 17.31
CA GLN A 353 -1.94 3.83 17.47
C GLN A 353 -0.88 3.43 18.50
N GLY A 354 0.36 3.81 18.23
CA GLY A 354 1.47 3.62 19.15
C GLY A 354 2.31 4.88 19.28
N ILE A 355 3.17 4.91 20.29
CA ILE A 355 4.07 6.04 20.53
C ILE A 355 5.36 5.80 19.74
N PHE A 356 5.84 6.82 19.03
CA PHE A 356 7.08 6.72 18.26
C PHE A 356 8.30 6.62 19.18
N ALA A 357 9.17 5.64 18.93
CA ALA A 357 10.36 5.38 19.76
C ALA A 357 11.38 6.52 19.77
N GLY A 358 11.37 7.38 18.74
CA GLY A 358 12.21 8.59 18.71
C GLY A 358 11.76 9.70 19.66
N VAL A 359 10.62 9.54 20.35
CA VAL A 359 10.17 10.46 21.42
C VAL A 359 11.01 10.23 22.68
N HIS A 360 12.15 10.91 22.73
CA HIS A 360 13.07 10.84 23.86
C HIS A 360 12.63 11.67 25.06
N ASN A 361 11.85 12.73 24.85
CA ASN A 361 11.35 13.57 25.93
C ASN A 361 10.21 12.84 26.68
N PRO A 362 10.38 12.50 27.97
CA PRO A 362 9.36 11.77 28.72
C PRO A 362 8.06 12.56 28.92
N VAL A 363 8.10 13.90 28.90
CA VAL A 363 6.89 14.75 28.98
C VAL A 363 6.00 14.55 27.75
N ILE A 364 6.61 14.47 26.57
CA ILE A 364 5.88 14.24 25.32
C ILE A 364 5.34 12.82 25.27
N ARG A 365 6.11 11.84 25.78
CA ARG A 365 5.69 10.45 25.88
C ARG A 365 4.50 10.27 26.82
N ASP A 366 4.54 10.89 27.99
CA ASP A 366 3.43 10.87 28.96
C ASP A 366 2.17 11.52 28.35
N ALA A 367 2.30 12.66 27.66
CA ALA A 367 1.17 13.30 26.97
C ALA A 367 0.60 12.44 25.83
N ALA A 368 1.47 11.77 25.07
CA ALA A 368 1.08 10.82 24.02
C ALA A 368 0.32 9.62 24.62
N TRP A 369 0.77 9.09 25.76
CA TRP A 369 0.06 8.04 26.48
C TRP A 369 -1.33 8.49 26.96
N GLU A 370 -1.45 9.67 27.57
CA GLU A 370 -2.76 10.17 28.03
C GLU A 370 -3.73 10.39 26.86
N TYR A 371 -3.21 10.81 25.70
CA TYR A 371 -3.98 10.85 24.47
C TYR A 371 -4.49 9.47 24.07
N LEU A 372 -3.61 8.46 23.98
CA LEU A 372 -3.97 7.08 23.62
C LEU A 372 -4.98 6.47 24.61
N ARG A 373 -4.76 6.66 25.92
CA ARG A 373 -5.65 6.22 26.99
C ARG A 373 -7.04 6.84 26.86
N PHE A 374 -7.11 8.16 26.61
CA PHE A 374 -8.38 8.87 26.57
C PHE A 374 -9.21 8.51 25.35
N ILE A 375 -8.63 8.47 24.14
CA ILE A 375 -9.37 8.22 22.90
C ILE A 375 -9.98 6.81 22.81
N GLY A 376 -9.40 5.84 23.53
CA GLY A 376 -9.91 4.47 23.68
C GLY A 376 -10.90 4.31 24.83
N SER A 377 -10.98 5.29 25.74
CA SER A 377 -11.75 5.16 26.97
C SER A 377 -13.27 5.04 26.75
N ARG A 378 -13.96 4.54 27.78
CA ARG A 378 -15.42 4.50 27.83
C ARG A 378 -16.04 5.88 27.70
N ASP A 379 -15.39 6.92 28.24
CA ASP A 379 -15.84 8.31 28.14
C ASP A 379 -15.79 8.82 26.69
N ALA A 380 -14.70 8.55 25.97
CA ALA A 380 -14.61 8.88 24.54
C ALA A 380 -15.68 8.15 23.73
N ALA A 381 -15.94 6.86 24.01
CA ALA A 381 -17.02 6.11 23.39
C ALA A 381 -18.41 6.71 23.70
N ALA A 382 -18.65 7.18 24.93
CA ALA A 382 -19.89 7.84 25.32
C ALA A 382 -20.10 9.16 24.56
N ILE A 383 -19.04 9.97 24.42
CA ILE A 383 -19.07 11.23 23.66
C ILE A 383 -19.35 10.95 22.19
N ARG A 384 -18.63 9.99 21.58
CA ARG A 384 -18.87 9.60 20.18
C ARG A 384 -20.32 9.18 19.96
N THR A 385 -20.84 8.33 20.85
CA THR A 385 -22.22 7.83 20.79
C THR A 385 -23.22 8.97 20.88
N ARG A 386 -23.08 9.85 21.89
CA ARG A 386 -23.97 10.99 22.09
C ARG A 386 -23.98 11.92 20.87
N VAL A 387 -22.81 12.34 20.39
CA VAL A 387 -22.72 13.28 19.25
C VAL A 387 -23.29 12.67 17.97
N ARG A 388 -23.08 11.36 17.74
CA ARG A 388 -23.67 10.66 16.60
C ARG A 388 -25.20 10.56 16.72
N VAL A 389 -25.72 10.26 17.91
CA VAL A 389 -27.17 10.24 18.18
C VAL A 389 -27.80 11.62 17.94
N GLU A 390 -27.24 12.66 18.55
CA GLU A 390 -27.68 14.06 18.40
C GLU A 390 -27.59 14.52 16.93
N GLY A 391 -26.57 14.05 16.20
CA GLY A 391 -26.36 14.32 14.78
C GLY A 391 -27.21 13.48 13.82
N GLY A 392 -28.22 12.75 14.31
CA GLY A 392 -29.16 11.98 13.49
C GLY A 392 -28.65 10.61 13.01
N LEU A 393 -27.49 10.17 13.48
CA LEU A 393 -26.92 8.85 13.19
C LEU A 393 -27.27 7.80 14.26
N GLY A 394 -28.20 8.08 15.18
CA GLY A 394 -28.51 7.17 16.30
C GLY A 394 -28.87 5.75 15.86
N ARG A 395 -29.69 5.60 14.80
CA ARG A 395 -30.08 4.29 14.22
C ARG A 395 -28.92 3.49 13.59
N PHE A 396 -27.76 4.12 13.46
CA PHE A 396 -26.56 3.64 12.79
C PHE A 396 -25.40 3.42 13.77
N VAL A 397 -25.57 3.77 15.04
CA VAL A 397 -24.59 3.46 16.07
C VAL A 397 -24.75 2.00 16.50
N ASN A 398 -23.64 1.34 16.79
CA ASN A 398 -23.63 -0.02 17.30
C ASN A 398 -24.59 -0.14 18.52
N PRO A 399 -25.58 -1.06 18.48
CA PRO A 399 -26.55 -1.26 19.57
C PRO A 399 -25.93 -1.50 20.94
N ARG A 400 -24.74 -2.12 21.00
CA ARG A 400 -23.96 -2.30 22.24
C ARG A 400 -23.68 -0.95 22.92
N TYR A 401 -23.26 0.06 22.16
CA TYR A 401 -22.96 1.38 22.70
C TYR A 401 -24.22 2.17 23.04
N LEU A 402 -25.28 2.04 22.22
CA LEU A 402 -26.58 2.65 22.53
C LEU A 402 -27.11 2.14 23.87
N ARG A 403 -27.09 0.83 24.10
CA ARG A 403 -27.50 0.20 25.37
C ARG A 403 -26.63 0.67 26.54
N MET A 404 -25.30 0.64 26.34
CA MET A 404 -24.33 1.03 27.37
C MET A 404 -24.48 2.47 27.86
N PHE A 405 -24.96 3.38 26.99
CA PHE A 405 -25.06 4.81 27.27
C PHE A 405 -26.51 5.32 27.36
N GLY A 406 -27.49 4.43 27.50
CA GLY A 406 -28.88 4.79 27.82
C GLY A 406 -29.76 5.23 26.64
N TYR A 407 -29.42 4.82 25.42
CA TYR A 407 -30.18 5.10 24.20
C TYR A 407 -30.96 3.88 23.68
N GLU A 408 -31.47 3.03 24.58
CA GLU A 408 -32.18 1.79 24.21
C GLU A 408 -33.40 2.05 23.30
N ASP A 409 -34.10 3.17 23.51
CA ASP A 409 -35.24 3.59 22.69
C ASP A 409 -34.91 3.84 21.22
N ILE A 410 -33.63 3.98 20.87
CA ILE A 410 -33.16 4.19 19.49
C ILE A 410 -32.86 2.84 18.82
N ILE A 411 -32.60 1.78 19.59
CA ILE A 411 -32.25 0.46 19.05
C ILE A 411 -33.39 -0.08 18.17
N ARG A 412 -34.66 0.18 18.51
CA ARG A 412 -35.83 -0.18 17.68
C ARG A 412 -35.84 0.48 16.29
N LEU A 413 -35.07 1.55 16.10
CA LEU A 413 -34.92 2.24 14.81
C LEU A 413 -33.78 1.67 13.98
N ALA A 414 -32.90 0.87 14.58
CA ALA A 414 -31.88 0.14 13.83
C ALA A 414 -32.55 -0.97 13.00
N PRO A 415 -32.07 -1.23 11.77
CA PRO A 415 -32.64 -2.29 10.95
C PRO A 415 -32.58 -3.67 11.66
N PRO A 416 -33.64 -4.49 11.56
CA PRO A 416 -33.66 -5.82 12.17
C PRO A 416 -32.48 -6.70 11.72
N GLY A 417 -31.90 -7.46 12.65
CA GLY A 417 -30.83 -8.42 12.38
C GLY A 417 -29.42 -7.84 12.28
N TRP A 418 -29.24 -6.51 12.29
CA TRP A 418 -27.91 -5.89 12.18
C TRP A 418 -27.03 -6.13 13.42
N GLU A 419 -27.60 -6.11 14.63
CA GLU A 419 -26.88 -6.44 15.86
C GLU A 419 -26.33 -7.88 15.79
N GLU A 420 -27.18 -8.84 15.44
CA GLU A 420 -26.81 -10.24 15.31
C GLU A 420 -25.74 -10.43 14.22
N CYS A 421 -25.88 -9.77 13.07
CA CYS A 421 -24.87 -9.79 12.02
C CYS A 421 -23.51 -9.25 12.50
N PHE A 422 -23.50 -8.16 13.27
CA PHE A 422 -22.27 -7.59 13.85
C PHE A 422 -21.62 -8.60 14.80
N GLU A 423 -22.38 -9.16 15.75
CA GLU A 423 -21.88 -10.13 16.72
C GLU A 423 -21.32 -11.38 16.02
N ILE A 424 -22.00 -11.91 15.01
CA ILE A 424 -21.49 -13.03 14.20
C ILE A 424 -20.19 -12.64 13.48
N ALA A 425 -20.13 -11.45 12.86
CA ALA A 425 -18.96 -11.01 12.11
C ALA A 425 -17.72 -10.83 12.99
N ILE A 426 -17.88 -10.32 14.21
CA ILE A 426 -16.78 -10.18 15.18
C ILE A 426 -16.40 -11.55 15.77
N ALA A 427 -17.37 -12.36 16.18
CA ALA A 427 -17.09 -13.65 16.83
C ALA A 427 -16.45 -14.68 15.89
N SER A 428 -16.81 -14.68 14.60
CA SER A 428 -16.25 -15.58 13.58
C SER A 428 -15.10 -14.97 12.78
N GLY A 429 -14.78 -13.71 13.04
CA GLY A 429 -13.78 -13.00 12.25
C GLY A 429 -12.35 -13.33 12.68
N ARG A 430 -11.41 -13.04 11.77
CA ARG A 430 -9.98 -13.21 11.99
C ARG A 430 -9.23 -11.91 11.72
N PRO A 431 -8.23 -11.55 12.54
CA PRO A 431 -7.39 -10.38 12.30
C PRO A 431 -6.83 -10.38 10.88
N GLU A 432 -6.81 -9.21 10.25
CA GLU A 432 -5.99 -8.96 9.05
C GLU A 432 -4.58 -9.55 9.24
N PRO A 433 -3.99 -10.23 8.24
CA PRO A 433 -2.70 -10.89 8.41
C PRO A 433 -1.62 -9.93 8.92
N TYR A 434 -0.92 -10.37 9.95
CA TYR A 434 0.17 -9.64 10.59
C TYR A 434 1.39 -10.54 10.73
N GLY A 435 2.56 -9.92 10.87
CA GLY A 435 3.84 -10.62 10.92
C GLY A 435 4.82 -10.06 9.89
N LYS A 436 5.94 -10.75 9.70
CA LYS A 436 7.07 -10.25 8.92
C LYS A 436 6.67 -9.90 7.49
N ASN A 437 6.82 -8.63 7.13
CA ASN A 437 6.55 -8.06 5.81
C ASN A 437 5.11 -8.31 5.28
N CYS A 438 4.12 -8.46 6.16
CA CYS A 438 2.73 -8.73 5.76
C CYS A 438 2.07 -7.58 4.97
N GLN A 439 2.68 -6.40 4.84
CA GLN A 439 2.25 -5.38 3.88
C GLN A 439 2.19 -5.89 2.43
N LEU A 440 2.95 -6.95 2.11
CA LEU A 440 2.99 -7.57 0.78
C LEU A 440 2.10 -8.82 0.65
N ILE A 441 1.48 -9.32 1.73
CA ILE A 441 0.83 -10.65 1.72
C ILE A 441 -0.32 -10.74 0.71
N TYR A 442 -1.13 -9.68 0.59
CA TYR A 442 -2.24 -9.66 -0.35
C TYR A 442 -1.75 -9.71 -1.81
N ASP A 443 -0.61 -9.09 -2.12
CA ASP A 443 -0.05 -9.16 -3.48
C ASP A 443 0.45 -10.56 -3.80
N ARG A 444 1.04 -11.24 -2.81
CA ARG A 444 1.49 -12.63 -2.94
C ARG A 444 0.33 -13.60 -3.13
N MET A 445 -0.75 -13.44 -2.37
CA MET A 445 -1.97 -14.25 -2.53
C MET A 445 -2.75 -13.91 -3.81
N THR A 446 -2.55 -12.72 -4.39
CA THR A 446 -3.22 -12.32 -5.64
C THR A 446 -2.66 -13.03 -6.87
N ALA A 447 -1.35 -13.28 -6.90
CA ALA A 447 -0.70 -13.94 -8.04
C ALA A 447 -1.37 -15.25 -8.48
N PRO A 448 -1.68 -16.22 -7.60
CA PRO A 448 -2.37 -17.45 -7.99
C PRO A 448 -3.83 -17.21 -8.44
N LEU A 449 -4.54 -16.21 -7.89
CA LEU A 449 -5.91 -15.86 -8.31
C LEU A 449 -5.93 -15.43 -9.79
N VAL A 450 -5.06 -14.47 -10.14
CA VAL A 450 -4.96 -13.95 -11.51
C VAL A 450 -4.59 -15.04 -12.50
N ARG A 451 -3.65 -15.94 -12.14
CA ARG A 451 -3.26 -17.06 -13.01
C ARG A 451 -4.41 -18.06 -13.19
N ALA A 452 -5.13 -18.41 -12.11
CA ALA A 452 -6.26 -19.33 -12.19
C ALA A 452 -7.39 -18.78 -13.09
N GLU A 453 -7.72 -17.49 -12.95
CA GLU A 453 -8.70 -16.83 -13.83
C GLU A 453 -8.22 -16.78 -15.29
N GLN A 454 -6.96 -16.43 -15.54
CA GLN A 454 -6.40 -16.42 -16.90
C GLN A 454 -6.46 -17.81 -17.55
N MET A 455 -6.16 -18.87 -16.79
CA MET A 455 -6.27 -20.24 -17.27
C MET A 455 -7.73 -20.64 -17.56
N MET A 456 -8.68 -20.20 -16.73
CA MET A 456 -10.10 -20.42 -16.97
C MET A 456 -10.59 -19.69 -18.22
N LEU A 457 -10.22 -18.42 -18.41
CA LEU A 457 -10.54 -17.63 -19.60
C LEU A 457 -9.93 -18.23 -20.88
N ALA A 458 -8.72 -18.79 -20.77
CA ALA A 458 -8.03 -19.46 -21.88
C ALA A 458 -8.53 -20.90 -22.14
N GLY A 459 -9.40 -21.44 -21.29
CA GLY A 459 -9.86 -22.84 -21.38
C GLY A 459 -8.77 -23.88 -21.08
N THR A 460 -7.69 -23.49 -20.40
CA THR A 460 -6.57 -24.38 -20.04
C THR A 460 -6.66 -24.92 -18.61
N LEU A 461 -7.58 -24.39 -17.80
CA LEU A 461 -7.89 -24.92 -16.48
C LEU A 461 -8.88 -26.10 -16.64
N PRO A 462 -8.57 -27.30 -16.09
CA PRO A 462 -9.48 -28.45 -16.18
C PRO A 462 -10.87 -28.13 -15.62
N GLU A 463 -11.92 -28.71 -16.21
CA GLU A 463 -13.31 -28.35 -15.89
C GLU A 463 -13.66 -28.65 -14.43
N GLU A 464 -13.47 -29.89 -13.96
CA GLU A 464 -13.81 -30.30 -12.58
C GLU A 464 -12.88 -31.43 -12.08
N GLY A 465 -12.96 -31.74 -10.78
CA GLY A 465 -12.33 -32.93 -10.18
C GLY A 465 -10.89 -32.75 -9.67
N ALA A 466 -10.22 -33.88 -9.43
CA ALA A 466 -8.90 -33.92 -8.78
C ALA A 466 -7.79 -33.25 -9.60
N GLU A 467 -7.88 -33.29 -10.94
CA GLU A 467 -6.90 -32.65 -11.83
C GLU A 467 -6.92 -31.13 -11.67
N ARG A 468 -8.12 -30.53 -11.68
CA ARG A 468 -8.32 -29.11 -11.41
C ARG A 468 -7.76 -28.70 -10.06
N ALA A 469 -8.08 -29.46 -9.01
CA ALA A 469 -7.56 -29.21 -7.67
C ALA A 469 -6.03 -29.29 -7.62
N GLY A 470 -5.41 -30.23 -8.35
CA GLY A 470 -3.97 -30.37 -8.48
C GLY A 470 -3.30 -29.16 -9.14
N VAL A 471 -3.88 -28.62 -10.22
CA VAL A 471 -3.39 -27.41 -10.89
C VAL A 471 -3.45 -26.19 -9.96
N LEU A 472 -4.61 -25.97 -9.32
CA LEU A 472 -4.81 -24.88 -8.36
C LEU A 472 -3.86 -25.00 -7.16
N LYS A 473 -3.65 -26.21 -6.64
CA LYS A 473 -2.67 -26.51 -5.59
C LYS A 473 -1.25 -26.14 -6.03
N GLY A 474 -0.87 -26.47 -7.26
CA GLY A 474 0.43 -26.11 -7.82
C GLY A 474 0.66 -24.59 -7.87
N LEU A 475 -0.35 -23.82 -8.27
CA LEU A 475 -0.28 -22.35 -8.27
C LEU A 475 -0.09 -21.79 -6.84
N LEU A 476 -0.82 -22.34 -5.87
CA LEU A 476 -0.70 -21.93 -4.47
C LEU A 476 0.65 -22.36 -3.86
N ASP A 477 1.16 -23.54 -4.19
CA ASP A 477 2.47 -24.02 -3.73
C ASP A 477 3.62 -23.15 -4.23
N GLU A 478 3.57 -22.75 -5.51
CA GLU A 478 4.53 -21.81 -6.07
C GLU A 478 4.46 -20.48 -5.32
N ALA A 479 3.25 -19.93 -5.12
CA ALA A 479 3.05 -18.65 -4.45
C ALA A 479 3.49 -18.68 -2.97
N VAL A 480 3.19 -19.76 -2.22
CA VAL A 480 3.62 -19.93 -0.83
C VAL A 480 5.14 -20.08 -0.74
N ARG A 481 5.77 -20.83 -1.64
CA ARG A 481 7.23 -20.94 -1.70
C ARG A 481 7.87 -19.58 -1.94
N GLU A 482 7.39 -18.83 -2.94
CA GLU A 482 7.89 -17.48 -3.22
C GLU A 482 7.65 -16.52 -2.06
N THR A 483 6.54 -16.66 -1.34
CA THR A 483 6.22 -15.81 -0.17
C THR A 483 7.15 -16.09 0.99
N ASN A 484 7.36 -17.37 1.33
CA ASN A 484 8.29 -17.74 2.39
C ASN A 484 9.72 -17.29 2.05
N GLU A 485 10.12 -17.38 0.78
CA GLU A 485 11.44 -16.95 0.33
C GLU A 485 11.61 -15.42 0.32
N LYS A 486 10.67 -14.68 -0.29
CA LYS A 486 10.81 -13.24 -0.59
C LYS A 486 10.19 -12.32 0.46
N MET A 487 9.06 -12.71 1.04
CA MET A 487 8.37 -11.89 2.05
C MET A 487 8.94 -12.20 3.43
N ILE A 488 8.96 -13.48 3.82
CA ILE A 488 9.43 -13.86 5.15
C ILE A 488 10.97 -13.94 5.22
N GLY A 489 11.63 -14.33 4.13
CA GLY A 489 13.09 -14.50 4.11
C GLY A 489 13.56 -15.86 4.63
N HIS A 490 12.68 -16.87 4.65
CA HIS A 490 13.07 -18.26 4.91
C HIS A 490 13.71 -18.86 3.67
N ILE A 491 15.04 -18.86 3.66
CA ILE A 491 15.85 -19.51 2.63
C ILE A 491 16.64 -20.62 3.31
N ALA A 492 16.59 -21.83 2.74
CA ALA A 492 17.36 -22.95 3.26
C ALA A 492 18.87 -22.60 3.29
N PRO A 493 19.62 -22.99 4.35
CA PRO A 493 21.04 -22.63 4.49
C PRO A 493 21.91 -23.02 3.28
N ALA A 494 21.63 -24.18 2.67
CA ALA A 494 22.32 -24.64 1.47
C ALA A 494 22.08 -23.73 0.25
N GLU A 495 20.88 -23.14 0.14
CA GLU A 495 20.53 -22.24 -0.94
C GLU A 495 21.13 -20.83 -0.72
N LEU A 496 21.15 -20.36 0.53
CA LEU A 496 21.87 -19.14 0.90
C LEU A 496 23.36 -19.19 0.51
N TRP A 497 24.01 -20.34 0.75
CA TRP A 497 25.41 -20.52 0.37
C TRP A 497 25.64 -20.37 -1.13
N LYS A 498 24.78 -20.99 -1.97
CA LYS A 498 24.86 -20.86 -3.43
C LYS A 498 24.67 -19.41 -3.87
N ARG A 499 23.70 -18.70 -3.29
CA ARG A 499 23.44 -17.27 -3.58
C ARG A 499 24.65 -16.42 -3.27
N ARG A 500 25.24 -16.59 -2.07
CA ARG A 500 26.47 -15.89 -1.65
C ARG A 500 27.64 -16.15 -2.61
N LEU A 501 27.86 -17.42 -2.98
CA LEU A 501 28.95 -17.80 -3.88
C LEU A 501 28.75 -17.21 -5.28
N SER A 502 27.53 -17.22 -5.82
CA SER A 502 27.21 -16.59 -7.10
C SER A 502 27.41 -15.07 -7.05
N ALA A 503 27.00 -14.41 -5.96
CA ALA A 503 27.21 -12.99 -5.75
C ALA A 503 28.70 -12.63 -5.68
N ALA A 504 29.49 -13.42 -4.94
CA ALA A 504 30.93 -13.23 -4.86
C ALA A 504 31.59 -13.39 -6.24
N ALA A 505 31.22 -14.42 -7.00
CA ALA A 505 31.75 -14.65 -8.35
C ALA A 505 31.42 -13.49 -9.30
N VAL A 506 30.17 -13.01 -9.31
CA VAL A 506 29.76 -11.86 -10.13
C VAL A 506 30.52 -10.60 -9.71
N LEU A 507 30.65 -10.34 -8.40
CA LEU A 507 31.38 -9.17 -7.90
C LEU A 507 32.86 -9.21 -8.32
N VAL A 508 33.51 -10.38 -8.24
CA VAL A 508 34.89 -10.56 -8.70
C VAL A 508 35.00 -10.29 -10.20
N VAL A 509 34.08 -10.79 -11.02
CA VAL A 509 34.05 -10.52 -12.47
C VAL A 509 33.92 -9.02 -12.74
N ILE A 510 33.02 -8.33 -12.02
CA ILE A 510 32.84 -6.87 -12.13
C ILE A 510 34.13 -6.14 -11.77
N VAL A 511 34.76 -6.47 -10.63
CA VAL A 511 36.01 -5.84 -10.18
C VAL A 511 37.13 -6.07 -11.20
N VAL A 512 37.28 -7.30 -11.71
CA VAL A 512 38.28 -7.61 -12.75
C VAL A 512 38.00 -6.82 -14.02
N ALA A 513 36.75 -6.74 -14.47
CA ALA A 513 36.38 -5.96 -15.64
C ALA A 513 36.70 -4.46 -15.45
N PHE A 514 36.33 -3.87 -14.31
CA PHE A 514 36.67 -2.49 -13.99
C PHE A 514 38.18 -2.27 -13.95
N VAL A 515 38.94 -3.16 -13.29
CA VAL A 515 40.42 -3.07 -13.26
C VAL A 515 41.01 -3.13 -14.67
N LEU A 516 40.51 -4.01 -15.54
CA LEU A 516 40.97 -4.10 -16.92
C LEU A 516 40.63 -2.85 -17.74
N VAL A 517 39.42 -2.30 -17.56
CA VAL A 517 38.98 -1.06 -18.21
C VAL A 517 39.82 0.12 -17.71
N PHE A 518 39.96 0.31 -16.40
CA PHE A 518 40.80 1.36 -15.84
C PHE A 518 42.27 1.23 -16.26
N ARG A 519 42.80 -0.01 -16.33
CA ARG A 519 44.15 -0.25 -16.84
C ARG A 519 44.28 0.11 -18.33
N ARG A 520 43.23 -0.10 -19.12
CA ARG A 520 43.18 0.27 -20.54
C ARG A 520 43.09 1.79 -20.70
N ILE A 521 42.21 2.44 -19.95
CA ILE A 521 42.08 3.89 -19.88
C ILE A 521 43.42 4.50 -19.47
N ALA A 522 44.00 4.07 -18.36
CA ALA A 522 45.30 4.56 -17.88
C ALA A 522 46.39 4.40 -18.94
N ARG A 523 46.43 3.28 -19.68
CA ARG A 523 47.38 3.09 -20.79
C ARG A 523 47.11 3.95 -22.02
N VAL A 524 45.86 4.31 -22.30
CA VAL A 524 45.50 5.20 -23.42
C VAL A 524 45.82 6.65 -23.08
N PHE A 525 45.57 7.07 -21.84
CA PHE A 525 45.81 8.45 -21.38
C PHE A 525 47.25 8.69 -20.92
N ALA A 526 47.97 7.66 -20.46
CA ALA A 526 49.43 7.69 -20.33
C ALA A 526 50.02 7.47 -21.73
N GLY A 527 50.13 8.55 -22.52
CA GLY A 527 50.79 8.52 -23.83
C GLY A 527 52.21 7.92 -23.75
N PRO A 528 52.83 7.56 -24.89
CA PRO A 528 54.20 7.05 -24.88
C PRO A 528 55.10 8.06 -24.18
N SER A 529 55.79 7.62 -23.12
CA SER A 529 56.79 8.44 -22.45
C SER A 529 57.87 8.80 -23.46
N THR A 530 57.86 10.05 -23.93
CA THR A 530 58.99 10.61 -24.68
C THR A 530 60.17 10.66 -23.72
N ASP A 531 61.19 9.84 -23.98
CA ASP A 531 62.44 9.83 -23.23
C ASP A 531 62.99 11.26 -23.15
N GLY A 532 62.93 11.89 -21.97
CA GLY A 532 63.52 13.20 -21.71
C GLY A 532 62.60 14.26 -21.08
N GLU A 533 61.29 14.08 -21.03
CA GLU A 533 60.40 15.00 -20.30
C GLU A 533 60.28 14.54 -18.83
N PRO A 534 60.59 15.38 -17.83
CA PRO A 534 60.47 14.99 -16.44
C PRO A 534 59.02 14.60 -16.14
N ALA A 535 58.82 13.39 -15.61
CA ALA A 535 57.50 12.90 -15.20
C ALA A 535 56.78 14.01 -14.43
N MET A 536 55.61 14.43 -14.92
CA MET A 536 54.87 15.61 -14.45
C MET A 536 54.75 15.58 -12.92
N ALA A 537 55.72 16.21 -12.25
CA ALA A 537 55.75 16.27 -10.79
C ALA A 537 54.57 17.16 -10.42
N TRP A 538 53.61 16.60 -9.70
CA TRP A 538 52.42 17.32 -9.27
C TRP A 538 52.86 18.52 -8.43
N SER A 539 52.99 19.68 -9.06
CA SER A 539 53.47 20.91 -8.43
C SER A 539 52.33 21.58 -7.69
N PHE A 540 51.79 20.89 -6.66
CA PHE A 540 50.68 21.37 -5.83
C PHE A 540 50.91 22.78 -5.28
N ARG A 541 52.17 23.15 -5.02
CA ARG A 541 52.56 24.50 -4.59
C ARG A 541 52.39 25.59 -5.64
N LYS A 542 52.57 25.29 -6.94
CA LYS A 542 52.47 26.28 -8.03
C LYS A 542 51.01 26.68 -8.31
N TYR A 543 50.07 25.76 -8.09
CA TYR A 543 48.63 25.95 -8.34
C TYR A 543 47.80 25.98 -7.05
N ALA A 544 48.42 26.24 -5.89
CA ALA A 544 47.76 26.21 -4.59
C ALA A 544 46.49 27.09 -4.54
N TRP A 545 46.56 28.29 -5.12
CA TRP A 545 45.40 29.20 -5.23
C TRP A 545 44.32 28.68 -6.19
N GLY A 546 44.68 27.97 -7.26
CA GLY A 546 43.72 27.33 -8.15
C GLY A 546 42.98 26.19 -7.45
N TYR A 547 43.68 25.36 -6.69
CA TYR A 547 43.04 24.34 -5.84
C TYR A 547 42.18 24.96 -4.73
N PHE A 548 42.60 26.07 -4.14
CA PHE A 548 41.81 26.80 -3.14
C PHE A 548 40.49 27.35 -3.73
N LEU A 549 40.52 27.89 -4.95
CA LEU A 549 39.31 28.34 -5.66
C LEU A 549 38.39 27.18 -6.07
N LEU A 550 38.95 25.99 -6.36
CA LEU A 550 38.19 24.78 -6.64
C LEU A 550 37.67 24.09 -5.38
N LEU A 551 38.27 24.35 -4.21
CA LEU A 551 37.97 23.67 -2.97
C LEU A 551 36.48 23.72 -2.59
N PRO A 552 35.75 24.86 -2.70
CA PRO A 552 34.32 24.89 -2.40
C PRO A 552 33.51 23.96 -3.32
N ALA A 553 33.83 23.92 -4.62
CA ALA A 553 33.14 23.05 -5.57
C ALA A 553 33.45 21.57 -5.30
N LEU A 554 34.72 21.24 -5.05
CA LEU A 554 35.16 19.87 -4.71
C LEU A 554 34.56 19.40 -3.39
N LEU A 555 34.48 20.27 -2.38
CA LEU A 555 33.84 19.96 -1.10
C LEU A 555 32.34 19.71 -1.29
N LEU A 556 31.64 20.52 -2.09
CA LEU A 556 30.23 20.28 -2.40
C LEU A 556 30.05 18.95 -3.14
N ILE A 557 30.86 18.66 -4.16
CA ILE A 557 30.81 17.38 -4.88
C ILE A 557 31.11 16.22 -3.93
N PHE A 558 32.15 16.32 -3.10
CA PHE A 558 32.51 15.28 -2.14
C PHE A 558 31.37 15.03 -1.13
N LEU A 559 30.84 16.10 -0.54
CA LEU A 559 29.80 16.06 0.47
C LEU A 559 28.47 15.54 -0.08
N TRP A 560 28.05 15.97 -1.27
CA TRP A 560 26.73 15.66 -1.82
C TRP A 560 26.71 14.49 -2.80
N GLN A 561 27.83 14.11 -3.41
CA GLN A 561 27.91 13.00 -4.37
C GLN A 561 28.63 11.78 -3.78
N TYR A 562 29.85 11.97 -3.25
CA TYR A 562 30.70 10.84 -2.84
C TYR A 562 30.37 10.31 -1.45
N ILE A 563 30.03 11.16 -0.48
CA ILE A 563 29.60 10.70 0.86
C ILE A 563 28.31 9.86 0.76
N PRO A 564 27.22 10.32 0.10
CA PRO A 564 26.02 9.50 -0.07
C PRO A 564 26.29 8.20 -0.85
N LEU A 565 27.17 8.23 -1.86
CA LEU A 565 27.59 7.03 -2.59
C LEU A 565 28.29 6.01 -1.68
N GLY A 566 29.21 6.47 -0.82
CA GLY A 566 29.91 5.60 0.13
C GLY A 566 28.98 5.00 1.17
N VAL A 567 28.08 5.81 1.75
CA VAL A 567 27.06 5.33 2.69
C VAL A 567 26.12 4.34 2.02
N GLY A 568 25.57 4.66 0.85
CA GLY A 568 24.67 3.77 0.10
C GLY A 568 25.35 2.45 -0.30
N SER A 569 26.65 2.51 -0.63
CA SER A 569 27.44 1.31 -0.91
C SER A 569 27.58 0.43 0.33
N ALA A 570 27.78 1.00 1.53
CA ALA A 570 27.81 0.24 2.77
C ALA A 570 26.44 -0.36 3.13
N LEU A 571 25.35 0.37 2.90
CA LEU A 571 23.98 -0.12 3.10
C LEU A 571 23.67 -1.37 2.28
N ALA A 572 24.26 -1.52 1.09
CA ALA A 572 24.07 -2.71 0.26
C ALA A 572 24.55 -4.01 0.93
N PHE A 573 25.43 -3.94 1.94
CA PHE A 573 25.93 -5.09 2.70
C PHE A 573 25.25 -5.27 4.07
N GLN A 574 24.24 -4.45 4.37
CA GLN A 574 23.55 -4.42 5.65
C GLN A 574 22.08 -4.80 5.49
N ASP A 575 21.52 -5.41 6.53
CA ASP A 575 20.09 -5.41 6.79
C ASP A 575 19.77 -4.07 7.46
N TYR A 576 19.41 -3.10 6.62
CA TYR A 576 19.31 -1.70 7.01
C TYR A 576 18.11 -1.48 7.93
N ARG A 577 18.37 -0.83 9.07
CA ARG A 577 17.36 -0.30 9.97
C ARG A 577 17.45 1.22 10.01
N VAL A 578 16.29 1.88 9.93
CA VAL A 578 16.22 3.35 10.00
C VAL A 578 16.57 3.84 11.40
N LEU A 579 16.11 3.13 12.44
CA LEU A 579 16.48 3.36 13.83
C LEU A 579 17.34 2.20 14.37
N GLY A 580 18.29 2.54 15.24
CA GLY A 580 19.18 1.56 15.89
C GLY A 580 20.30 1.03 15.01
N HIS A 581 20.86 -0.13 15.39
CA HIS A 581 22.01 -0.73 14.72
C HIS A 581 21.58 -1.60 13.53
N SER A 582 22.12 -1.31 12.34
CA SER A 582 21.94 -2.15 11.14
C SER A 582 22.88 -3.35 11.19
N ARG A 583 22.36 -4.56 10.96
CA ARG A 583 23.15 -5.79 11.00
C ARG A 583 23.94 -5.95 9.70
N TRP A 584 25.23 -6.23 9.78
CA TRP A 584 26.01 -6.59 8.59
C TRP A 584 25.66 -8.00 8.12
N ILE A 585 25.19 -8.13 6.87
CA ILE A 585 24.79 -9.41 6.26
C ILE A 585 25.69 -9.80 5.07
N GLY A 586 26.71 -8.98 4.75
CA GLY A 586 27.67 -9.29 3.70
C GLY A 586 27.03 -9.29 2.32
N LEU A 587 27.11 -10.42 1.61
CA LEU A 587 26.66 -10.52 0.21
C LEU A 587 25.20 -10.99 0.03
N ASP A 588 24.43 -11.06 1.12
CA ASP A 588 23.07 -11.62 1.10
C ASP A 588 22.13 -10.84 0.19
N ASN A 589 22.17 -9.49 0.24
CA ASN A 589 21.37 -8.63 -0.63
C ASN A 589 21.70 -8.86 -2.11
N PHE A 590 22.99 -8.97 -2.47
CA PHE A 590 23.41 -9.22 -3.84
C PHE A 590 22.99 -10.61 -4.32
N GLY A 591 23.12 -11.63 -3.47
CA GLY A 591 22.66 -12.99 -3.76
C GLY A 591 21.15 -13.08 -3.94
N ALA A 592 20.38 -12.33 -3.13
CA ALA A 592 18.92 -12.26 -3.24
C ALA A 592 18.49 -11.65 -4.58
N ILE A 593 19.10 -10.53 -4.97
CA ILE A 593 18.79 -9.81 -6.21
C ILE A 593 19.15 -10.65 -7.45
N LEU A 594 20.32 -11.30 -7.47
CA LEU A 594 20.77 -12.10 -8.62
C LEU A 594 19.85 -13.29 -8.92
N TRP A 595 19.21 -13.84 -7.90
CA TRP A 595 18.27 -14.97 -8.04
C TRP A 595 16.81 -14.52 -8.11
N ASP A 596 16.54 -13.21 -8.09
CA ASP A 596 15.18 -12.69 -8.25
C ASP A 596 14.81 -12.52 -9.72
N LYS A 597 13.88 -13.37 -10.20
CA LYS A 597 13.30 -13.27 -11.55
C LYS A 597 12.66 -11.91 -11.83
N VAL A 598 12.02 -11.30 -10.82
CA VAL A 598 11.33 -10.00 -10.96
C VAL A 598 12.36 -8.89 -11.18
N TRP A 599 13.50 -8.98 -10.51
CA TRP A 599 14.59 -8.02 -10.72
C TRP A 599 15.13 -8.10 -12.14
N TRP A 600 15.39 -9.30 -12.68
CA TRP A 600 15.84 -9.46 -14.06
C TRP A 600 14.80 -9.00 -15.08
N GLN A 601 13.51 -9.20 -14.80
CA GLN A 601 12.44 -8.66 -15.63
C GLN A 601 12.43 -7.13 -15.59
N ALA A 602 12.65 -6.51 -14.43
CA ALA A 602 12.79 -5.06 -14.31
C ALA A 602 14.02 -4.53 -15.06
N VAL A 603 15.16 -5.22 -14.99
CA VAL A 603 16.38 -4.90 -15.75
C VAL A 603 16.10 -4.99 -17.26
N TRP A 604 15.46 -6.06 -17.72
CA TRP A 604 15.09 -6.23 -19.13
C TRP A 604 14.12 -5.15 -19.60
N ASN A 605 13.09 -4.86 -18.81
CA ASN A 605 12.13 -3.81 -19.12
C ASN A 605 12.80 -2.43 -19.18
N SER A 606 13.74 -2.15 -18.27
CA SER A 606 14.51 -0.90 -18.25
C SER A 606 15.43 -0.81 -19.46
N ALA A 607 16.11 -1.89 -19.84
CA ALA A 607 16.94 -1.96 -21.03
C ALA A 607 16.11 -1.77 -22.31
N ARG A 608 14.96 -2.45 -22.40
CA ARG A 608 14.01 -2.30 -23.50
C ARG A 608 13.48 -0.87 -23.58
N TYR A 609 13.11 -0.27 -22.44
CA TYR A 609 12.65 1.11 -22.38
C TYR A 609 13.75 2.07 -22.82
N CYS A 610 14.97 1.93 -22.30
CA CYS A 610 16.11 2.76 -22.67
C CYS A 610 16.42 2.65 -24.16
N PHE A 611 16.43 1.43 -24.70
CA PHE A 611 16.60 1.20 -26.13
C PHE A 611 15.50 1.88 -26.96
N LEU A 612 14.22 1.69 -26.60
CA LEU A 612 13.10 2.33 -27.28
C LEU A 612 13.17 3.85 -27.21
N VAL A 613 13.49 4.42 -26.05
CA VAL A 613 13.65 5.87 -25.88
C VAL A 613 14.79 6.37 -26.74
N ILE A 614 15.98 5.80 -26.65
CA ILE A 614 17.12 6.21 -27.48
C ILE A 614 16.75 6.10 -28.96
N SER A 615 16.20 4.97 -29.40
CA SER A 615 15.81 4.81 -30.81
C SER A 615 14.76 5.83 -31.25
N LEU A 616 13.74 6.12 -30.44
CA LEU A 616 12.62 7.00 -30.81
C LEU A 616 12.88 8.49 -30.58
N THR A 617 13.79 8.86 -29.68
CA THR A 617 14.11 10.27 -29.40
C THR A 617 15.40 10.72 -30.06
N PHE A 618 16.28 9.80 -30.46
CA PHE A 618 17.50 10.13 -31.20
C PHE A 618 17.30 10.02 -32.71
N LEU A 619 16.79 8.89 -33.22
CA LEU A 619 16.73 8.66 -34.67
C LEU A 619 15.72 9.56 -35.40
N PRO A 620 14.45 9.70 -34.96
CA PRO A 620 13.47 10.50 -35.67
C PRO A 620 13.86 11.98 -35.79
N PRO A 621 14.38 12.68 -34.74
CA PRO A 621 14.84 14.05 -34.91
C PRO A 621 16.02 14.18 -35.87
N VAL A 622 16.95 13.21 -35.88
CA VAL A 622 18.08 13.20 -36.83
C VAL A 622 17.57 13.01 -38.27
N ILE A 623 16.71 12.02 -38.51
CA ILE A 623 16.10 11.76 -39.83
C ILE A 623 15.30 12.99 -40.29
N LEU A 624 14.50 13.56 -39.39
CA LEU A 624 13.72 14.76 -39.67
C LEU A 624 14.62 15.97 -39.95
N ALA A 625 15.73 16.13 -39.22
CA ALA A 625 16.69 17.21 -39.47
C ALA A 625 17.30 17.10 -40.87
N VAL A 626 17.64 15.88 -41.31
CA VAL A 626 18.09 15.60 -42.68
C VAL A 626 16.98 15.95 -43.69
N PHE A 627 15.73 15.50 -43.47
CA PHE A 627 14.61 15.83 -44.36
C PHE A 627 14.33 17.33 -44.46
N LEU A 628 14.38 18.06 -43.34
CA LEU A 628 14.22 19.52 -43.31
C LEU A 628 15.36 20.27 -44.02
N GLN A 629 16.51 19.62 -44.21
CA GLN A 629 17.64 20.17 -44.96
C GLN A 629 17.42 20.06 -46.47
N GLU A 630 16.73 19.01 -46.92
CA GLU A 630 16.43 18.69 -48.33
C GLU A 630 15.21 19.43 -48.91
N ILE A 631 14.43 20.17 -48.11
CA ILE A 631 13.22 20.86 -48.60
C ILE A 631 13.61 22.08 -49.48
N PRO A 632 13.26 22.09 -50.78
CA PRO A 632 13.71 23.12 -51.71
C PRO A 632 12.89 24.43 -51.63
N ARG A 633 11.66 24.41 -51.11
CA ARG A 633 10.77 25.59 -50.97
C ARG A 633 9.97 25.53 -49.67
N GLY A 634 9.80 26.68 -48.99
CA GLY A 634 9.01 26.76 -47.74
C GLY A 634 9.75 26.37 -46.46
N LYS A 635 11.09 26.34 -46.47
CA LYS A 635 11.95 25.89 -45.36
C LYS A 635 11.65 26.54 -44.00
N ILE A 636 11.34 27.84 -43.98
CA ILE A 636 11.02 28.57 -42.74
C ILE A 636 9.71 28.05 -42.14
N LEU A 637 8.66 27.91 -42.96
CA LEU A 637 7.34 27.43 -42.51
C LEU A 637 7.44 26.03 -41.88
N PHE A 638 8.09 25.09 -42.57
CA PHE A 638 8.25 23.72 -42.05
C PHE A 638 9.06 23.68 -40.75
N ARG A 639 10.18 24.41 -40.68
CA ARG A 639 10.96 24.50 -39.44
C ARG A 639 10.13 25.09 -38.29
N THR A 640 9.40 26.17 -38.53
CA THR A 640 8.55 26.79 -37.50
C THR A 640 7.47 25.84 -37.00
N LEU A 641 6.77 25.13 -37.89
CA LEU A 641 5.75 24.14 -37.51
C LEU A 641 6.33 23.00 -36.66
N PHE A 642 7.53 22.52 -36.98
CA PHE A 642 8.18 21.45 -36.21
C PHE A 642 8.76 21.89 -34.88
N TYR A 643 9.21 23.15 -34.76
CA TYR A 643 9.66 23.71 -33.48
C TYR A 643 8.50 24.17 -32.59
N LEU A 644 7.31 24.39 -33.15
CA LEU A 644 6.15 24.88 -32.40
C LEU A 644 5.78 24.01 -31.18
N PRO A 645 5.78 22.66 -31.25
CA PRO A 645 5.50 21.82 -30.08
C PRO A 645 6.52 21.97 -28.95
N ALA A 646 7.78 22.33 -29.25
CA ALA A 646 8.81 22.55 -28.23
C ALA A 646 8.54 23.82 -27.40
N MET A 647 7.67 24.72 -27.86
CA MET A 647 7.20 25.88 -27.11
C MET A 647 6.08 25.52 -26.13
N ILE A 648 5.47 24.33 -26.28
CA ILE A 648 4.44 23.84 -25.36
C ILE A 648 5.14 23.24 -24.14
N SER A 649 4.71 23.63 -22.94
CA SER A 649 5.18 23.05 -21.68
C SER A 649 5.00 21.52 -21.67
N SER A 650 6.02 20.80 -21.19
CA SER A 650 5.96 19.34 -21.04
C SER A 650 4.74 18.87 -20.24
N LEU A 651 4.27 19.67 -19.28
CA LEU A 651 3.08 19.37 -18.47
C LEU A 651 1.79 19.42 -19.31
N VAL A 652 1.66 20.40 -20.21
CA VAL A 652 0.51 20.49 -21.13
C VAL A 652 0.49 19.30 -22.09
N VAL A 653 1.66 18.91 -22.61
CA VAL A 653 1.79 17.72 -23.47
C VAL A 653 1.34 16.46 -22.75
N ILE A 654 1.74 16.28 -21.48
CA ILE A 654 1.30 15.14 -20.65
C ILE A 654 -0.22 15.13 -20.46
N TYR A 655 -0.82 16.27 -20.10
CA TYR A 655 -2.27 16.33 -19.92
C TYR A 655 -3.05 16.10 -21.20
N LEU A 656 -2.55 16.60 -22.34
CA LEU A 656 -3.13 16.34 -23.65
C LEU A 656 -3.10 14.85 -23.98
N TRP A 657 -1.94 14.19 -23.85
CA TRP A 657 -1.86 12.74 -24.08
C TRP A 657 -2.69 11.93 -23.09
N LYS A 658 -2.78 12.35 -21.82
CA LYS A 658 -3.64 11.72 -20.81
C LYS A 658 -5.12 11.78 -21.21
N SER A 659 -5.57 12.94 -21.72
CA SER A 659 -6.95 13.11 -22.22
C SER A 659 -7.20 12.32 -23.50
N PHE A 660 -6.19 12.18 -24.37
CA PHE A 660 -6.30 11.37 -25.58
C PHE A 660 -6.48 9.89 -25.27
N TYR A 661 -5.72 9.36 -24.32
CA TYR A 661 -5.70 7.94 -23.95
C TYR A 661 -6.54 7.60 -22.72
N GLU A 662 -7.48 8.46 -22.35
CA GLU A 662 -8.36 8.18 -21.23
C GLU A 662 -9.20 6.92 -21.52
N PRO A 663 -9.19 5.90 -20.65
CA PRO A 663 -9.73 4.57 -20.96
C PRO A 663 -11.27 4.50 -20.96
N ASN A 664 -11.96 5.63 -20.77
CA ASN A 664 -13.41 5.73 -20.83
C ASN A 664 -13.87 6.16 -22.24
N GLU A 665 -15.19 6.19 -22.44
CA GLU A 665 -15.80 6.61 -23.70
C GLU A 665 -15.57 8.09 -24.03
N GLN A 666 -15.10 8.88 -23.06
CA GLN A 666 -14.84 10.31 -23.19
C GLN A 666 -13.40 10.62 -23.64
N GLY A 667 -12.49 9.64 -23.58
CA GLY A 667 -11.14 9.79 -24.12
C GLY A 667 -11.20 10.12 -25.60
N ILE A 668 -10.46 11.15 -26.04
CA ILE A 668 -10.62 11.71 -27.40
C ILE A 668 -10.40 10.65 -28.48
N LEU A 669 -9.43 9.75 -28.31
CA LEU A 669 -9.21 8.64 -29.25
C LEU A 669 -10.36 7.63 -29.22
N ASN A 670 -10.84 7.24 -28.05
CA ASN A 670 -11.94 6.30 -27.92
C ASN A 670 -13.23 6.88 -28.50
N ALA A 671 -13.54 8.14 -28.22
CA ALA A 671 -14.69 8.84 -28.78
C ALA A 671 -14.64 8.89 -30.31
N LEU A 672 -13.47 9.19 -30.89
CA LEU A 672 -13.27 9.17 -32.34
C LEU A 672 -13.37 7.76 -32.92
N VAL A 673 -12.81 6.76 -32.24
CA VAL A 673 -12.81 5.36 -32.69
C VAL A 673 -14.21 4.77 -32.64
N LEU A 674 -14.94 4.97 -31.54
CA LEU A 674 -16.31 4.49 -31.36
C LEU A 674 -17.31 5.21 -32.30
N ALA A 675 -16.99 6.44 -32.75
CA ALA A 675 -17.80 7.15 -33.73
C ALA A 675 -17.66 6.60 -35.17
N VAL A 676 -16.60 5.84 -35.47
CA VAL A 676 -16.38 5.26 -36.80
C VAL A 676 -17.06 3.89 -36.88
N LEU A 677 -18.05 3.74 -37.76
CA LEU A 677 -18.63 2.43 -38.07
C LEU A 677 -17.55 1.44 -38.54
N ALA A 678 -17.73 0.14 -38.23
CA ALA A 678 -16.81 -0.94 -38.64
C ALA A 678 -16.41 -0.91 -40.13
N LEU A 679 -17.30 -0.43 -41.00
CA LEU A 679 -17.04 -0.22 -42.44
C LEU A 679 -15.92 0.81 -42.71
N GLY A 680 -15.80 1.84 -41.88
CA GLY A 680 -14.76 2.86 -41.99
C GLY A 680 -13.35 2.30 -41.77
N TYR A 681 -13.20 1.38 -40.80
CA TYR A 681 -11.94 0.67 -40.58
C TYR A 681 -11.53 -0.20 -41.77
N LEU A 682 -12.51 -0.87 -42.39
CA LEU A 682 -12.28 -1.67 -43.60
C LEU A 682 -11.85 -0.79 -44.79
N VAL A 683 -12.46 0.38 -44.97
CA VAL A 683 -12.09 1.33 -46.03
C VAL A 683 -10.69 1.92 -45.81
N ILE A 684 -10.35 2.29 -44.58
CA ILE A 684 -9.00 2.78 -44.23
C ILE A 684 -7.95 1.68 -44.47
N GLY A 685 -8.26 0.44 -44.07
CA GLY A 685 -7.41 -0.73 -44.35
C GLY A 685 -7.20 -0.96 -45.85
N ALA A 686 -8.26 -0.88 -46.64
CA ALA A 686 -8.20 -1.01 -48.10
C ALA A 686 -7.38 0.12 -48.75
N LEU A 687 -7.54 1.37 -48.30
CA LEU A 687 -6.76 2.52 -48.76
C LEU A 687 -5.27 2.36 -48.44
N MET A 688 -4.93 1.97 -47.21
CA MET A 688 -3.55 1.69 -46.83
C MET A 688 -2.96 0.55 -47.65
N PHE A 689 -3.71 -0.52 -47.87
CA PHE A 689 -3.30 -1.63 -48.73
C PHE A 689 -3.04 -1.17 -50.17
N LEU A 690 -3.92 -0.34 -50.75
CA LEU A 690 -3.73 0.24 -52.09
C LEU A 690 -2.50 1.15 -52.15
N LEU A 691 -2.28 1.98 -51.13
CA LEU A 691 -1.16 2.92 -51.07
C LEU A 691 0.17 2.16 -50.94
N LEU A 692 0.23 1.13 -50.09
CA LEU A 692 1.37 0.21 -49.98
C LEU A 692 1.60 -0.57 -51.27
N SER A 693 0.52 -1.03 -51.93
CA SER A 693 0.61 -1.72 -53.22
C SER A 693 1.13 -0.81 -54.32
N PHE A 694 0.70 0.46 -54.34
CA PHE A 694 1.18 1.46 -55.27
C PHE A 694 2.66 1.80 -55.01
N PHE A 695 3.05 1.92 -53.75
CA PHE A 695 4.43 2.13 -53.34
C PHE A 695 5.33 0.94 -53.71
N ALA A 696 4.88 -0.29 -53.44
CA ALA A 696 5.58 -1.53 -53.83
C ALA A 696 5.71 -1.66 -55.34
N ARG A 697 4.64 -1.35 -56.10
CA ARG A 697 4.66 -1.32 -57.56
C ARG A 697 5.63 -0.26 -58.09
N ARG A 698 5.69 0.91 -57.45
CA ARG A 698 6.62 1.99 -57.81
C ARG A 698 8.07 1.63 -57.50
N LEU A 699 8.33 0.93 -56.40
CA LEU A 699 9.66 0.37 -56.08
C LEU A 699 10.10 -0.66 -57.12
N TRP A 700 9.18 -1.52 -57.56
CA TRP A 700 9.46 -2.53 -58.59
C TRP A 700 9.71 -1.91 -59.97
N ILE A 701 8.91 -0.92 -60.38
CA ILE A 701 9.06 -0.22 -61.68
C ILE A 701 10.40 0.53 -61.78
N HIS A 702 10.99 0.96 -60.67
CA HIS A 702 12.24 1.73 -60.67
C HIS A 702 13.50 0.89 -60.43
N GLU A 703 13.44 -0.45 -60.51
CA GLU A 703 14.56 -1.39 -60.28
C GLU A 703 15.40 -1.09 -59.02
N ARG A 704 14.83 -0.40 -58.04
CA ARG A 704 15.50 -0.18 -56.75
C ARG A 704 15.20 -1.37 -55.86
N HIS A 705 16.01 -2.41 -56.04
CA HIS A 705 16.10 -3.48 -55.06
C HIS A 705 16.37 -2.89 -53.66
N ALA A 706 15.79 -3.52 -52.64
CA ALA A 706 15.74 -3.06 -51.25
C ALA A 706 17.08 -2.64 -50.60
N TRP A 707 18.20 -2.89 -51.28
CA TRP A 707 19.55 -2.50 -50.88
C TRP A 707 19.86 -0.99 -51.02
N ALA A 708 19.09 -0.23 -51.79
CA ALA A 708 19.31 1.22 -51.95
C ALA A 708 18.82 2.07 -50.75
N LEU A 709 18.16 1.46 -49.76
CA LEU A 709 17.69 2.13 -48.53
C LEU A 709 18.65 1.96 -47.34
N LEU A 710 19.75 1.23 -47.52
CA LEU A 710 20.75 0.93 -46.47
C LEU A 710 22.12 1.60 -46.71
N CYS A 711 22.22 2.58 -47.62
CA CYS A 711 23.41 3.42 -47.82
C CYS A 711 23.10 4.89 -47.54
#